data_AF-A0A7H5F1F1-F1
#
_entry.id   AF-A0A7H5F1F1-F1
#
_cell.length_a   1.000
_cell.length_b   1.000
_cell.length_c   1.000
_cell.angle_alpha   90.00
_cell.angle_beta   90.00
_cell.angle_gamma   90.00
#
_symmetry.space_group_name_H-M   'P 1'
#
loop_
_entity.id
_entity.type
_entity.pdbx_description
1 polymer ?
#
loop_
_entity_poly.entity_id
_entity_poly.type
_entity_poly.pdbx_seq_one_letter_code
_entity_poly.pdbx_strand_id
1 'polypeptide(L)'
;MNQFIMGHFRSHFRLSFLVLIIWTIAAGPRLSAQSDTLEIIKITPHEENRTLQLDLRAFDKDGFNLFKTMPQVGKTDSFLSVVFSETGTVDYHRAKWQSRNLQAIDATGEAEISGSKKEAPLTVLFLLDLSGSMHSQPLEEAKAAMEAVLKKDFLQNADTRYAFFHDSVFATQPVTKYNFKARIGPVKAMLPNGTSFDTDLYRAVVEKTTELGELPGQKVLVLLTDGKNDVKRSNTNYYGNNPIYSLLSAQEVYDHVARYDSTLQIYPVGFGQGVDRHFLRELASATTNQDDASMYGELPSSITRMFEAVARRISGPNYSLTVSPNYLFGPEKITFRVTDTRNGANKIFATKDIVLGSSIKPLDLRNKQNQTQSSSFTVGLLIGLAILVLIFMVISFLIPILNNLSFKRKHIRPYHTVKQENRVMRDPLTHDEYEDHDMVVINEKGDKMMSLQSWKYYNATEARRGHVAEYAELFQLQTKAGNMFASSFNFPKMRWLWFGAFGGFLAWLFQAYLTSFDLSSYTDFIVGVLDKDQDYSIANSVVNQTKVGVCLGVGIIGALATVEEMGQSRKFNLGRILIRVLIGMVLSYLIFFVESTLIAKFIPIKYIGELVSWMIFGTMMGLVVSLFSSIELMGGILGGALASVVAFHVYFAIRTFLPESFPADLILVISYVCYGAILGYTLFAVVSHLSSYELQCLAPAKFSAWVSPLSKWLKDSNIDYILIGSHPKNRVYIKWSYQDNSIMEHHARLYSERGKVYIDPQDGDVQVEGRWITGPAALRNGNDIVLGKNNFTRLRFVSKTEEEEASGNITINKPGAKKVTRSAQETAKIRNQITITRK
;
A
#
# COMPACT_ATOMS: atom_id res chain seq x y z
N MET A 1 28.17 22.12 1.27
CA MET A 1 27.12 21.09 1.10
C MET A 1 27.20 19.97 2.14
N ASN A 2 28.26 19.15 2.23
CA ASN A 2 28.36 18.11 3.27
C ASN A 2 28.44 18.63 4.73
N GLN A 3 29.12 19.76 4.98
CA GLN A 3 29.10 20.41 6.31
C GLN A 3 27.78 21.14 6.61
N PHE A 4 27.04 21.54 5.58
CA PHE A 4 25.72 22.20 5.67
C PHE A 4 24.62 21.20 6.08
N ILE A 5 24.71 19.97 5.59
CA ILE A 5 23.83 18.86 6.02
C ILE A 5 24.19 18.39 7.43
N MET A 6 25.49 18.34 7.80
CA MET A 6 25.91 17.86 9.12
C MET A 6 25.73 18.86 10.29
N GLY A 7 25.72 20.17 10.01
CA GLY A 7 25.68 21.20 11.06
C GLY A 7 24.36 21.23 11.83
N HIS A 8 23.22 21.10 11.13
CA HIS A 8 21.89 21.20 11.76
C HIS A 8 21.28 19.85 12.15
N PHE A 9 21.70 18.74 11.53
CA PHE A 9 21.32 17.38 11.95
C PHE A 9 21.90 16.98 13.32
N ARG A 10 22.88 17.74 13.84
CA ARG A 10 23.68 17.38 15.02
C ARG A 10 22.99 17.59 16.37
N SER A 11 21.99 18.46 16.50
CA SER A 11 21.46 18.86 17.83
C SER A 11 20.19 18.14 18.30
N HIS A 12 19.43 17.46 17.44
CA HIS A 12 18.15 16.85 17.86
C HIS A 12 17.87 15.40 17.40
N PHE A 13 18.68 14.77 16.55
CA PHE A 13 18.29 13.52 15.85
C PHE A 13 19.24 12.31 16.01
N ARG A 14 20.29 12.41 16.84
CA ARG A 14 21.45 11.51 16.78
C ARG A 14 21.27 10.08 17.32
N LEU A 15 20.37 9.86 18.28
CA LEU A 15 20.29 8.53 18.92
C LEU A 15 19.22 7.63 18.28
N SER A 16 18.03 8.16 18.02
CA SER A 16 16.92 7.34 17.53
C SER A 16 17.06 6.91 16.08
N PHE A 17 17.67 7.73 15.22
CA PHE A 17 17.72 7.47 13.77
C PHE A 17 18.84 6.50 13.36
N LEU A 18 20.01 6.56 14.03
CA LEU A 18 21.11 5.64 13.78
C LEU A 18 20.81 4.24 14.35
N VAL A 19 20.14 4.18 15.51
CA VAL A 19 19.64 2.92 16.10
C VAL A 19 18.58 2.30 15.21
N LEU A 20 17.68 3.10 14.62
CA LEU A 20 16.69 2.61 13.66
C LEU A 20 17.38 1.96 12.45
N ILE A 21 18.33 2.64 11.79
CA ILE A 21 19.02 2.12 10.59
C ILE A 21 19.82 0.85 10.87
N ILE A 22 20.54 0.78 12.01
CA ILE A 22 21.34 -0.39 12.37
C ILE A 22 20.44 -1.57 12.78
N TRP A 23 19.28 -1.30 13.37
CA TRP A 23 18.29 -2.34 13.72
C TRP A 23 17.53 -2.86 12.49
N THR A 24 17.26 -2.01 11.49
CA THR A 24 16.63 -2.37 10.20
C THR A 24 17.46 -3.41 9.41
N ILE A 25 18.78 -3.46 9.60
CA ILE A 25 19.67 -4.41 8.88
C ILE A 25 19.76 -5.76 9.60
N ALA A 26 19.46 -5.81 10.91
CA ALA A 26 19.77 -6.97 11.75
C ALA A 26 18.59 -7.94 12.03
N ALA A 27 17.33 -7.53 11.84
CA ALA A 27 16.16 -8.31 12.25
C ALA A 27 15.35 -8.82 11.05
N GLY A 28 15.70 -9.98 10.51
CA GLY A 28 14.86 -10.71 9.54
C GLY A 28 13.83 -11.59 10.27
N PRO A 29 12.53 -11.52 9.95
CA PRO A 29 11.54 -12.42 10.54
C PRO A 29 11.49 -13.75 9.78
N ARG A 30 11.65 -14.85 10.53
CA ARG A 30 11.18 -16.19 10.15
C ARG A 30 9.84 -16.42 10.83
N LEU A 31 8.80 -16.81 10.11
CA LEU A 31 7.67 -17.60 10.61
C LEU A 31 6.83 -18.13 9.44
N SER A 32 6.37 -19.37 9.61
CA SER A 32 5.67 -20.21 8.63
C SER A 32 4.19 -19.86 8.51
N ALA A 33 3.67 -19.78 7.28
CA ALA A 33 2.25 -19.63 7.00
C ALA A 33 1.67 -20.90 6.36
N GLN A 34 0.52 -21.32 6.90
CA GLN A 34 -0.32 -22.46 6.51
C GLN A 34 -1.11 -22.10 5.23
N SER A 35 -1.29 -23.05 4.30
CA SER A 35 -1.70 -22.80 2.90
C SER A 35 -3.21 -22.61 2.69
N ASP A 36 -3.59 -21.56 1.95
CA ASP A 36 -4.82 -21.49 1.16
C ASP A 36 -4.46 -21.84 -0.31
N THR A 37 -5.25 -22.68 -0.98
CA THR A 37 -4.88 -23.32 -2.26
C THR A 37 -5.49 -22.64 -3.49
N LEU A 38 -4.64 -22.26 -4.45
CA LEU A 38 -5.04 -21.96 -5.83
C LEU A 38 -5.46 -23.28 -6.50
N GLU A 39 -6.68 -23.36 -7.04
CA GLU A 39 -7.19 -24.59 -7.67
C GLU A 39 -7.04 -24.52 -9.19
N ILE A 40 -6.43 -25.55 -9.76
CA ILE A 40 -6.38 -25.75 -11.20
C ILE A 40 -7.72 -26.38 -11.60
N ILE A 41 -8.57 -25.63 -12.30
CA ILE A 41 -9.92 -26.08 -12.69
C ILE A 41 -9.84 -27.08 -13.83
N LYS A 42 -8.95 -26.75 -14.77
CA LYS A 42 -8.85 -27.44 -16.04
C LYS A 42 -7.43 -27.30 -16.54
N ILE A 43 -6.84 -28.44 -16.86
CA ILE A 43 -5.63 -28.52 -17.66
C ILE A 43 -6.09 -29.01 -19.02
N THR A 44 -5.92 -28.19 -20.05
CA THR A 44 -6.16 -28.62 -21.44
C THR A 44 -4.81 -28.80 -22.10
N PRO A 45 -4.31 -30.05 -22.23
CA PRO A 45 -3.16 -30.33 -23.05
C PRO A 45 -3.56 -30.18 -24.53
N HIS A 46 -2.80 -29.40 -25.28
CA HIS A 46 -2.92 -29.30 -26.73
C HIS A 46 -1.74 -30.04 -27.36
N GLU A 47 -1.95 -31.32 -27.69
CA GLU A 47 -0.90 -32.20 -28.22
C GLU A 47 -0.30 -31.70 -29.54
N GLU A 48 -1.12 -31.10 -30.42
CA GLU A 48 -0.66 -30.55 -31.70
C GLU A 48 0.37 -29.42 -31.54
N ASN A 49 0.30 -28.64 -30.45
CA ASN A 49 1.13 -27.45 -30.24
C ASN A 49 2.10 -27.55 -29.05
N ARG A 50 2.15 -28.69 -28.35
CA ARG A 50 2.93 -28.86 -27.10
C ARG A 50 2.66 -27.77 -26.07
N THR A 51 1.40 -27.33 -25.98
CA THR A 51 0.96 -26.32 -25.03
C THR A 51 0.06 -26.93 -23.96
N LEU A 52 0.08 -26.30 -22.78
CA LEU A 52 -0.70 -26.68 -21.63
C LEU A 52 -1.45 -25.45 -21.15
N GLN A 53 -2.77 -25.43 -21.34
CA GLN A 53 -3.62 -24.35 -20.85
C GLN A 53 -4.07 -24.68 -19.42
N LEU A 54 -3.66 -23.85 -18.46
CA LEU A 54 -4.18 -23.88 -17.09
C LEU A 54 -5.29 -22.86 -16.94
N ASP A 55 -6.52 -23.31 -16.73
CA ASP A 55 -7.58 -22.45 -16.25
C ASP A 55 -7.56 -22.47 -14.72
N LEU A 56 -7.18 -21.35 -14.12
CA LEU A 56 -7.03 -21.19 -12.67
C LEU A 56 -8.29 -20.58 -12.07
N ARG A 57 -8.80 -21.21 -11.00
CA ARG A 57 -9.78 -20.63 -10.07
C ARG A 57 -9.08 -20.47 -8.75
N ALA A 58 -9.16 -19.27 -8.21
CA ALA A 58 -8.85 -19.07 -6.81
C ALA A 58 -10.19 -19.13 -6.08
N PHE A 59 -10.38 -20.15 -5.26
CA PHE A 59 -11.54 -20.31 -4.41
C PHE A 59 -11.17 -19.97 -2.97
N ASP A 60 -12.11 -19.39 -2.23
CA ASP A 60 -12.03 -19.37 -0.78
C ASP A 60 -12.54 -20.69 -0.17
N LYS A 61 -12.52 -20.78 1.16
CA LYS A 61 -12.97 -21.96 1.93
C LYS A 61 -14.47 -22.24 1.77
N ASP A 62 -15.22 -21.28 1.22
CA ASP A 62 -16.66 -21.30 1.01
C ASP A 62 -17.05 -21.50 -0.47
N GLY A 63 -16.06 -21.65 -1.37
CA GLY A 63 -16.27 -21.91 -2.80
C GLY A 63 -16.49 -20.67 -3.68
N PHE A 64 -16.17 -19.45 -3.22
CA PHE A 64 -16.29 -18.23 -4.02
C PHE A 64 -15.06 -17.95 -4.89
N ASN A 65 -15.30 -17.64 -6.17
CA ASN A 65 -14.25 -17.37 -7.16
C ASN A 65 -13.67 -15.94 -7.01
N LEU A 66 -12.42 -15.86 -6.57
CA LEU A 66 -11.66 -14.63 -6.31
C LEU A 66 -11.34 -13.81 -7.59
N PHE A 67 -11.36 -14.43 -8.78
CA PHE A 67 -11.11 -13.74 -10.06
C PHE A 67 -12.31 -12.95 -10.61
N LYS A 68 -13.49 -13.07 -9.97
CA LYS A 68 -14.73 -12.40 -10.39
C LYS A 68 -14.70 -10.86 -10.26
N THR A 69 -13.65 -10.31 -9.65
CA THR A 69 -13.46 -8.88 -9.36
C THR A 69 -12.48 -8.15 -10.30
N MET A 70 -11.97 -8.83 -11.33
CA MET A 70 -11.28 -8.15 -12.44
C MET A 70 -12.31 -7.42 -13.33
N PRO A 71 -11.97 -6.27 -13.95
CA PRO A 71 -12.92 -5.50 -14.77
C PRO A 71 -13.59 -6.39 -15.83
N GLN A 72 -14.92 -6.45 -15.81
CA GLN A 72 -15.67 -7.29 -16.73
C GLN A 72 -15.73 -6.69 -18.13
N VAL A 73 -15.52 -7.51 -19.14
CA VAL A 73 -16.01 -7.25 -20.50
C VAL A 73 -16.89 -8.44 -20.89
N GLY A 74 -18.17 -8.38 -20.54
CA GLY A 74 -19.19 -9.37 -20.92
C GLY A 74 -19.59 -10.40 -19.84
N LYS A 75 -20.75 -11.04 -20.06
CA LYS A 75 -21.42 -12.01 -19.16
C LYS A 75 -20.84 -13.43 -19.28
N THR A 76 -19.61 -13.69 -18.83
CA THR A 76 -19.07 -15.06 -18.71
C THR A 76 -18.26 -15.24 -17.43
N ASP A 77 -18.27 -16.45 -16.88
CA ASP A 77 -17.54 -16.79 -15.65
C ASP A 77 -16.03 -16.51 -15.78
N SER A 78 -15.46 -15.89 -14.75
CA SER A 78 -14.09 -15.32 -14.78
C SER A 78 -13.05 -16.35 -14.34
N PHE A 79 -12.17 -16.78 -15.25
CA PHE A 79 -11.00 -17.64 -14.95
C PHE A 79 -9.73 -16.99 -15.49
N LEU A 80 -8.60 -17.18 -14.81
CA LEU A 80 -7.30 -16.80 -15.35
C LEU A 80 -6.79 -17.99 -16.16
N SER A 81 -6.74 -17.84 -17.49
CA SER A 81 -6.16 -18.87 -18.36
C SER A 81 -4.69 -18.54 -18.63
N VAL A 82 -3.80 -19.45 -18.24
CA VAL A 82 -2.35 -19.33 -18.47
C VAL A 82 -1.93 -20.48 -19.37
N VAL A 83 -1.50 -20.18 -20.59
CA VAL A 83 -0.98 -21.17 -21.52
C VAL A 83 0.52 -21.30 -21.31
N PHE A 84 1.02 -22.51 -21.17
CA PHE A 84 2.43 -22.84 -21.08
C PHE A 84 2.84 -23.56 -22.37
N SER A 85 4.00 -23.27 -22.92
CA SER A 85 4.58 -23.97 -24.09
C SER A 85 5.93 -24.56 -23.71
N GLU A 86 6.23 -25.78 -24.16
CA GLU A 86 7.56 -26.39 -24.00
C GLU A 86 8.68 -25.60 -24.71
N THR A 87 8.35 -24.79 -25.72
CA THR A 87 9.34 -24.03 -26.52
C THR A 87 9.57 -22.60 -26.01
N GLY A 88 8.92 -22.18 -24.92
CA GLY A 88 9.16 -20.89 -24.26
C GLY A 88 8.44 -19.68 -24.88
N THR A 89 7.69 -19.85 -25.97
CA THR A 89 6.80 -18.81 -26.53
C THR A 89 5.34 -19.12 -26.23
N VAL A 90 4.59 -18.11 -25.76
CA VAL A 90 3.19 -18.25 -25.36
C VAL A 90 2.36 -17.15 -26.01
N ASP A 91 1.27 -17.56 -26.67
CA ASP A 91 0.14 -16.72 -27.05
C ASP A 91 -0.95 -16.70 -25.95
N TYR A 92 -1.52 -15.53 -25.75
CA TYR A 92 -2.62 -15.19 -24.85
C TYR A 92 -3.92 -15.16 -25.65
N HIS A 93 -4.82 -16.12 -25.41
CA HIS A 93 -6.19 -16.01 -25.90
C HIS A 93 -7.16 -15.77 -24.75
N ARG A 94 -7.80 -14.60 -24.76
CA ARG A 94 -9.11 -14.43 -24.12
C ARG A 94 -10.10 -15.25 -24.92
N ALA A 95 -10.52 -16.42 -24.43
CA ALA A 95 -11.55 -17.20 -25.11
C ALA A 95 -12.90 -16.44 -25.04
N LYS A 96 -13.18 -15.64 -26.07
CA LYS A 96 -14.53 -15.24 -26.40
C LYS A 96 -15.16 -16.47 -27.05
N TRP A 97 -16.00 -17.20 -26.32
CA TRP A 97 -16.73 -18.32 -26.90
C TRP A 97 -17.79 -17.75 -27.86
N GLN A 98 -17.39 -17.44 -29.09
CA GLN A 98 -18.30 -17.29 -30.21
C GLN A 98 -18.16 -18.55 -31.06
N SER A 99 -19.16 -19.43 -30.96
CA SER A 99 -19.33 -20.54 -31.88
C SER A 99 -19.46 -19.99 -33.31
N ARG A 100 -18.40 -20.11 -34.12
CA ARG A 100 -18.42 -20.49 -35.54
C ARG A 100 -17.06 -20.23 -36.22
N ASN A 101 -16.57 -21.28 -36.86
CA ASN A 101 -15.58 -21.35 -37.94
C ASN A 101 -14.13 -20.98 -37.61
N LEU A 102 -13.36 -21.99 -37.21
CA LEU A 102 -11.93 -22.08 -37.52
C LEU A 102 -11.79 -22.95 -38.78
N GLN A 103 -11.53 -22.31 -39.92
CA GLN A 103 -10.96 -22.97 -41.09
C GLN A 103 -9.43 -22.97 -40.94
N ALA A 104 -8.86 -24.09 -41.34
CA ALA A 104 -7.46 -24.45 -41.25
C ALA A 104 -6.51 -23.44 -41.92
N ILE A 105 -5.31 -23.31 -41.34
CA ILE A 105 -4.12 -22.85 -42.06
C ILE A 105 -3.05 -23.91 -41.83
N ASP A 106 -2.77 -24.66 -42.90
CA ASP A 106 -1.60 -25.53 -43.05
C ASP A 106 -0.31 -24.69 -43.05
N ALA A 107 0.71 -25.15 -42.32
CA ALA A 107 2.11 -24.96 -42.68
C ALA A 107 2.97 -26.06 -42.06
N THR A 108 3.43 -26.93 -42.95
CA THR A 108 4.31 -28.09 -42.83
C THR A 108 5.54 -27.93 -41.92
N GLY A 109 5.84 -28.97 -41.16
CA GLY A 109 7.12 -29.23 -40.51
C GLY A 109 7.10 -30.56 -39.78
N GLU A 110 7.27 -31.67 -40.52
CA GLU A 110 7.42 -33.00 -39.94
C GLU A 110 8.66 -33.05 -39.03
N ALA A 111 8.42 -33.23 -37.73
CA ALA A 111 9.40 -33.75 -36.79
C ALA A 111 8.82 -35.04 -36.20
N GLU A 112 9.17 -36.18 -36.81
CA GLU A 112 9.04 -37.49 -36.18
C GLU A 112 9.83 -37.48 -34.86
N ILE A 113 9.12 -37.44 -33.73
CA ILE A 113 9.69 -37.80 -32.43
C ILE A 113 8.95 -39.03 -31.92
N SER A 114 9.58 -40.16 -32.23
CA SER A 114 9.45 -41.45 -31.58
C SER A 114 9.42 -41.32 -30.05
N GLY A 115 8.41 -41.94 -29.43
CA GLY A 115 8.39 -42.23 -28.01
C GLY A 115 7.22 -41.66 -27.22
N SER A 116 5.97 -41.81 -27.70
CA SER A 116 4.85 -41.79 -26.74
C SER A 116 5.05 -42.99 -25.82
N LYS A 117 5.47 -42.70 -24.59
CA LYS A 117 5.63 -43.70 -23.55
C LYS A 117 4.22 -44.21 -23.28
N LYS A 118 3.87 -45.34 -23.91
CA LYS A 118 2.53 -45.97 -23.83
C LYS A 118 2.14 -46.00 -22.35
N GLU A 119 1.16 -45.18 -21.99
CA GLU A 119 0.75 -45.05 -20.59
C GLU A 119 0.44 -46.45 -20.06
N ALA A 120 0.92 -46.75 -18.86
CA ALA A 120 0.65 -48.04 -18.25
C ALA A 120 -0.87 -48.21 -18.17
N PRO A 121 -1.41 -49.36 -18.60
CA PRO A 121 -2.86 -49.55 -18.67
C PRO A 121 -3.50 -49.32 -17.30
N LEU A 122 -4.51 -48.45 -17.23
CA LEU A 122 -5.30 -48.23 -16.03
C LEU A 122 -6.44 -49.25 -15.99
N THR A 123 -6.51 -50.03 -14.92
CA THR A 123 -7.62 -50.95 -14.66
C THR A 123 -8.42 -50.44 -13.47
N VAL A 124 -9.74 -50.30 -13.63
CA VAL A 124 -10.65 -49.87 -12.55
C VAL A 124 -11.67 -50.96 -12.30
N LEU A 125 -11.71 -51.51 -11.08
CA LEU A 125 -12.70 -52.49 -10.65
C LEU A 125 -13.67 -51.89 -9.64
N PHE A 126 -14.95 -51.88 -10.00
CA PHE A 126 -16.04 -51.56 -9.08
C PHE A 126 -16.51 -52.84 -8.38
N LEU A 127 -16.33 -52.92 -7.06
CA LEU A 127 -16.79 -54.04 -6.24
C LEU A 127 -18.00 -53.60 -5.41
N LEU A 128 -19.18 -54.11 -5.75
CA LEU A 128 -20.45 -53.67 -5.15
C LEU A 128 -21.04 -54.75 -4.25
N ASP A 129 -21.42 -54.36 -3.04
CA ASP A 129 -22.17 -55.19 -2.11
C ASP A 129 -23.62 -55.42 -2.60
N LEU A 130 -24.09 -56.66 -2.53
CA LEU A 130 -25.44 -57.14 -2.83
C LEU A 130 -26.09 -57.83 -1.63
N SER A 131 -25.63 -57.54 -0.41
CA SER A 131 -26.23 -58.01 0.83
C SER A 131 -27.73 -57.68 0.94
N GLY A 132 -28.41 -58.30 1.91
CA GLY A 132 -29.82 -58.02 2.15
C GLY A 132 -30.13 -56.54 2.43
N SER A 133 -29.20 -55.80 3.06
CA SER A 133 -29.37 -54.37 3.37
C SER A 133 -29.22 -53.47 2.14
N MET A 134 -28.53 -53.95 1.10
CA MET A 134 -28.41 -53.29 -0.20
C MET A 134 -29.68 -53.34 -1.06
N HIS A 135 -30.70 -54.10 -0.64
CA HIS A 135 -31.91 -54.26 -1.42
C HIS A 135 -32.62 -52.91 -1.63
N SER A 136 -33.20 -52.71 -2.81
CA SER A 136 -33.98 -51.53 -3.23
C SER A 136 -33.15 -50.29 -3.59
N GLN A 137 -33.40 -49.15 -2.93
CA GLN A 137 -32.88 -47.83 -3.25
C GLN A 137 -31.34 -47.73 -3.21
N PRO A 138 -30.62 -48.31 -2.23
CA PRO A 138 -29.15 -48.18 -2.16
C PRO A 138 -28.45 -48.77 -3.39
N LEU A 139 -28.88 -49.94 -3.85
CA LEU A 139 -28.34 -50.58 -5.04
C LEU A 139 -28.63 -49.78 -6.31
N GLU A 140 -29.83 -49.21 -6.46
CA GLU A 140 -30.16 -48.39 -7.65
C GLU A 140 -29.33 -47.11 -7.71
N GLU A 141 -29.01 -46.52 -6.55
CA GLU A 141 -28.14 -45.34 -6.47
C GLU A 141 -26.68 -45.66 -6.71
N ALA A 142 -26.20 -46.78 -6.18
CA ALA A 142 -24.89 -47.33 -6.49
C ALA A 142 -24.70 -47.50 -8.01
N LYS A 143 -25.70 -48.09 -8.68
CA LYS A 143 -25.72 -48.22 -10.14
C LYS A 143 -25.72 -46.85 -10.82
N ALA A 144 -26.56 -45.92 -10.39
CA ALA A 144 -26.62 -44.59 -10.99
C ALA A 144 -25.30 -43.81 -10.86
N ALA A 145 -24.65 -43.87 -9.70
CA ALA A 145 -23.36 -43.24 -9.45
C ALA A 145 -22.24 -43.86 -10.30
N MET A 146 -22.21 -45.19 -10.39
CA MET A 146 -21.28 -45.91 -11.27
C MET A 146 -21.51 -45.54 -12.75
N GLU A 147 -22.76 -45.46 -13.21
CA GLU A 147 -23.09 -45.01 -14.57
C GLU A 147 -22.60 -43.58 -14.82
N ALA A 148 -22.76 -42.68 -13.85
CA ALA A 148 -22.31 -41.30 -13.95
C ALA A 148 -20.78 -41.18 -14.06
N VAL A 149 -20.04 -42.03 -13.33
CA VAL A 149 -18.58 -42.08 -13.41
C VAL A 149 -18.10 -42.68 -14.73
N LEU A 150 -18.71 -43.77 -15.19
CA LEU A 150 -18.37 -44.40 -16.49
C LEU A 150 -18.58 -43.47 -17.70
N LYS A 151 -19.43 -42.44 -17.57
CA LYS A 151 -19.65 -41.43 -18.62
C LYS A 151 -18.52 -40.40 -18.71
N LYS A 152 -17.61 -40.30 -17.73
CA LYS A 152 -16.50 -39.34 -17.75
C LYS A 152 -15.43 -39.80 -18.75
N ASP A 153 -14.80 -38.85 -19.44
CA ASP A 153 -13.91 -39.15 -20.58
C ASP A 153 -12.66 -39.93 -20.20
N PHE A 154 -12.12 -39.75 -18.99
CA PHE A 154 -10.88 -40.42 -18.56
C PHE A 154 -11.02 -41.95 -18.42
N LEU A 155 -12.21 -42.46 -18.11
CA LEU A 155 -12.45 -43.91 -18.03
C LEU A 155 -12.69 -44.57 -19.39
N GLN A 156 -12.82 -43.78 -20.47
CA GLN A 156 -13.05 -44.35 -21.80
C GLN A 156 -11.83 -45.14 -22.32
N ASN A 157 -10.65 -44.83 -21.80
CA ASN A 157 -9.39 -45.51 -22.13
C ASN A 157 -8.93 -46.52 -21.06
N ALA A 158 -9.66 -46.63 -19.94
CA ALA A 158 -9.34 -47.55 -18.85
C ALA A 158 -10.03 -48.91 -19.04
N ASP A 159 -9.37 -50.01 -18.68
CA ASP A 159 -10.01 -51.32 -18.56
C ASP A 159 -10.92 -51.31 -17.32
N THR A 160 -12.19 -50.97 -17.55
CA THR A 160 -13.15 -50.83 -16.47
C THR A 160 -13.95 -52.12 -16.30
N ARG A 161 -14.02 -52.59 -15.06
CA ARG A 161 -14.62 -53.85 -14.68
C ARG A 161 -15.52 -53.68 -13.47
N TYR A 162 -16.39 -54.65 -13.24
CA TYR A 162 -17.22 -54.70 -12.05
C TYR A 162 -17.39 -56.13 -11.54
N ALA A 163 -17.61 -56.25 -10.25
CA ALA A 163 -17.97 -57.50 -9.58
C ALA A 163 -18.98 -57.20 -8.47
N PHE A 164 -19.73 -58.22 -8.10
CA PHE A 164 -20.63 -58.18 -6.95
C PHE A 164 -20.11 -59.10 -5.86
N PHE A 165 -20.56 -58.85 -4.64
CA PHE A 165 -20.41 -59.81 -3.55
C PHE A 165 -21.62 -59.73 -2.60
N HIS A 166 -21.92 -60.85 -1.96
CA HIS A 166 -22.76 -60.92 -0.78
C HIS A 166 -22.14 -62.00 0.11
N ASP A 167 -22.89 -63.03 0.48
CA ASP A 167 -22.27 -64.23 1.03
C ASP A 167 -21.26 -64.81 0.03
N SER A 168 -21.48 -64.72 -1.28
CA SER A 168 -20.65 -65.24 -2.37
C SER A 168 -19.98 -64.12 -3.15
N VAL A 169 -18.78 -64.37 -3.68
CA VAL A 169 -18.04 -63.41 -4.52
C VAL A 169 -18.22 -63.76 -5.99
N PHE A 170 -18.76 -62.84 -6.79
CA PHE A 170 -19.05 -63.08 -8.20
C PHE A 170 -17.82 -62.85 -9.09
N ALA A 171 -17.79 -63.53 -10.24
CA ALA A 171 -16.77 -63.30 -11.26
C ALA A 171 -16.80 -61.86 -11.78
N THR A 172 -15.62 -61.29 -12.00
CA THR A 172 -15.47 -59.94 -12.54
C THR A 172 -15.86 -59.90 -14.01
N GLN A 173 -16.53 -58.84 -14.42
CA GLN A 173 -16.98 -58.63 -15.80
C GLN A 173 -16.55 -57.27 -16.32
N PRO A 174 -16.20 -57.14 -17.62
CA PRO A 174 -15.90 -55.86 -18.23
C PRO A 174 -17.16 -55.00 -18.36
N VAL A 175 -17.02 -53.70 -18.09
CA VAL A 175 -18.10 -52.72 -18.20
C VAL A 175 -17.64 -51.45 -18.89
N THR A 176 -18.49 -50.93 -19.77
CA THR A 176 -18.31 -49.68 -20.49
C THR A 176 -19.59 -48.86 -20.39
N LYS A 177 -19.51 -47.56 -20.68
CA LYS A 177 -20.71 -46.71 -20.77
C LYS A 177 -21.77 -47.24 -21.75
N TYR A 178 -21.37 -48.06 -22.73
CA TYR A 178 -22.26 -48.61 -23.75
C TYR A 178 -22.95 -49.91 -23.31
N ASN A 179 -22.28 -50.75 -22.52
CA ASN A 179 -22.83 -52.04 -22.09
C ASN A 179 -23.41 -52.02 -20.65
N PHE A 180 -23.23 -50.93 -19.91
CA PHE A 180 -23.62 -50.79 -18.51
C PHE A 180 -25.08 -51.22 -18.25
N LYS A 181 -26.05 -50.65 -18.98
CA LYS A 181 -27.48 -50.95 -18.78
C LYS A 181 -27.82 -52.42 -19.05
N ALA A 182 -27.18 -53.03 -20.04
CA ALA A 182 -27.43 -54.42 -20.41
C ALA A 182 -26.81 -55.42 -19.39
N ARG A 183 -25.67 -55.06 -18.78
CA ARG A 183 -24.92 -55.92 -17.86
C ARG A 183 -25.35 -55.77 -16.40
N ILE A 184 -25.56 -54.54 -15.95
CA ILE A 184 -25.83 -54.21 -14.53
C ILE A 184 -27.33 -53.96 -14.27
N GLY A 185 -28.10 -53.57 -15.29
CA GLY A 185 -29.56 -53.38 -15.18
C GLY A 185 -30.31 -54.61 -14.63
N PRO A 186 -30.03 -55.84 -15.12
CA PRO A 186 -30.73 -57.05 -14.66
C PRO A 186 -30.42 -57.51 -13.23
N VAL A 187 -29.44 -56.92 -12.54
CA VAL A 187 -28.91 -57.41 -11.25
C VAL A 187 -29.97 -57.45 -10.15
N LYS A 188 -31.04 -56.65 -10.24
CA LYS A 188 -32.18 -56.73 -9.31
C LYS A 188 -32.88 -58.10 -9.33
N ALA A 189 -32.80 -58.84 -10.44
CA ALA A 189 -33.35 -60.19 -10.57
C ALA A 189 -32.46 -61.29 -9.97
N MET A 190 -31.21 -60.97 -9.58
CA MET A 190 -30.26 -61.92 -8.98
C MET A 190 -30.48 -62.08 -7.47
N LEU A 191 -31.33 -61.25 -6.85
CA LEU A 191 -31.70 -61.34 -5.44
C LEU A 191 -33.13 -61.90 -5.35
N PRO A 192 -33.32 -63.19 -4.98
CA PRO A 192 -34.66 -63.73 -4.73
C PRO A 192 -35.40 -62.88 -3.69
N ASN A 193 -36.69 -62.60 -3.92
CA ASN A 193 -37.49 -61.87 -2.96
C ASN A 193 -37.52 -62.63 -1.61
N GLY A 194 -37.03 -61.98 -0.55
CA GLY A 194 -37.08 -62.51 0.82
C GLY A 194 -35.83 -63.24 1.32
N THR A 195 -34.75 -63.35 0.54
CA THR A 195 -33.46 -63.88 1.02
C THR A 195 -32.58 -62.75 1.56
N SER A 196 -32.27 -62.78 2.86
CA SER A 196 -31.22 -61.95 3.46
C SER A 196 -29.87 -62.64 3.26
N PHE A 197 -29.08 -62.19 2.29
CA PHE A 197 -27.69 -62.62 2.17
C PHE A 197 -26.83 -61.85 3.17
N ASP A 198 -25.95 -62.57 3.88
CA ASP A 198 -24.90 -61.99 4.72
C ASP A 198 -23.85 -61.28 3.84
N THR A 199 -22.98 -60.45 4.41
CA THR A 199 -21.90 -59.72 3.75
C THR A 199 -20.55 -60.41 4.03
N ASP A 200 -19.97 -61.08 3.02
CA ASP A 200 -18.61 -61.65 3.07
C ASP A 200 -17.57 -60.66 2.52
N LEU A 201 -17.45 -59.52 3.20
CA LEU A 201 -16.60 -58.40 2.79
C LEU A 201 -15.12 -58.80 2.72
N TYR A 202 -14.64 -59.58 3.68
CA TYR A 202 -13.22 -59.91 3.77
C TYR A 202 -12.76 -60.80 2.63
N ARG A 203 -13.55 -61.85 2.31
CA ARG A 203 -13.24 -62.71 1.16
C ARG A 203 -13.33 -61.94 -0.15
N ALA A 204 -14.35 -61.08 -0.30
CA ALA A 204 -14.52 -60.27 -1.51
C ALA A 204 -13.31 -59.36 -1.77
N VAL A 205 -12.78 -58.69 -0.74
CA VAL A 205 -11.58 -57.85 -0.87
C VAL A 205 -10.36 -58.68 -1.25
N VAL A 206 -10.10 -59.79 -0.55
CA VAL A 206 -8.92 -60.64 -0.82
C VAL A 206 -8.97 -61.24 -2.23
N GLU A 207 -10.10 -61.83 -2.63
CA GLU A 207 -10.22 -62.43 -3.96
C GLU A 207 -10.07 -61.39 -5.07
N LYS A 208 -10.67 -60.20 -4.90
CA LYS A 208 -10.66 -59.18 -5.95
C LYS A 208 -9.37 -58.39 -6.03
N THR A 209 -8.67 -58.20 -4.92
CA THR A 209 -7.31 -57.66 -4.95
C THR A 209 -6.30 -58.67 -5.50
N THR A 210 -6.49 -59.97 -5.23
CA THR A 210 -5.74 -61.05 -5.90
C THR A 210 -5.92 -60.99 -7.42
N GLU A 211 -7.17 -60.94 -7.88
CA GLU A 211 -7.50 -60.87 -9.30
C GLU A 211 -6.96 -59.60 -9.98
N LEU A 212 -7.09 -58.44 -9.33
CA LEU A 212 -6.49 -57.17 -9.81
C LEU A 212 -4.96 -57.23 -9.84
N GLY A 213 -4.36 -57.90 -8.87
CA GLY A 213 -2.93 -58.06 -8.73
C GLY A 213 -2.25 -58.66 -9.96
N GLU A 214 -2.94 -59.59 -10.61
CA GLU A 214 -2.49 -60.30 -11.83
C GLU A 214 -2.52 -59.44 -13.10
N LEU A 215 -3.20 -58.28 -13.05
CA LEU A 215 -3.32 -57.39 -14.20
C LEU A 215 -2.13 -56.41 -14.29
N PRO A 216 -1.72 -56.01 -15.50
CA PRO A 216 -0.63 -55.05 -15.68
C PRO A 216 -1.11 -53.60 -15.42
N GLY A 217 -0.17 -52.73 -15.07
CA GLY A 217 -0.39 -51.28 -14.97
C GLY A 217 -0.98 -50.83 -13.63
N GLN A 218 -1.62 -49.65 -13.63
CA GLN A 218 -2.21 -49.07 -12.41
C GLN A 218 -3.57 -49.69 -12.16
N LYS A 219 -3.85 -50.09 -10.92
CA LYS A 219 -5.04 -50.85 -10.52
C LYS A 219 -5.79 -50.04 -9.48
N VAL A 220 -7.09 -49.87 -9.69
CA VAL A 220 -7.96 -49.13 -8.79
C VAL A 220 -9.09 -50.06 -8.37
N LEU A 221 -9.22 -50.32 -7.07
CA LEU A 221 -10.38 -50.96 -6.48
C LEU A 221 -11.31 -49.91 -5.87
N VAL A 222 -12.51 -49.77 -6.41
CA VAL A 222 -13.58 -48.96 -5.82
C VAL A 222 -14.55 -49.91 -5.14
N LEU A 223 -14.45 -50.02 -3.81
CA LEU A 223 -15.28 -50.90 -2.98
C LEU A 223 -16.49 -50.13 -2.46
N LEU A 224 -17.69 -50.68 -2.60
CA LEU A 224 -18.93 -50.08 -2.14
C LEU A 224 -19.71 -51.06 -1.26
N THR A 225 -19.94 -50.71 0.01
CA THR A 225 -20.65 -51.57 0.99
C THR A 225 -21.43 -50.76 2.02
N ASP A 226 -22.54 -51.33 2.51
CA ASP A 226 -23.36 -50.75 3.59
C ASP A 226 -23.27 -51.54 4.90
N GLY A 227 -22.54 -52.65 4.90
CA GLY A 227 -22.47 -53.62 5.96
C GLY A 227 -21.08 -53.81 6.54
N LYS A 228 -21.01 -54.62 7.59
CA LYS A 228 -19.78 -55.19 8.14
C LYS A 228 -19.66 -56.63 7.68
N ASN A 229 -18.46 -57.20 7.79
CA ASN A 229 -18.29 -58.63 7.57
C ASN A 229 -19.09 -59.42 8.63
N ASP A 230 -20.17 -60.12 8.24
CA ASP A 230 -21.12 -60.73 9.18
C ASP A 230 -21.53 -62.18 8.86
N VAL A 231 -20.74 -62.88 8.05
CA VAL A 231 -20.92 -64.30 7.70
C VAL A 231 -21.13 -65.16 8.95
N LYS A 232 -22.32 -65.76 9.11
CA LYS A 232 -22.65 -66.57 10.28
C LYS A 232 -21.96 -67.94 10.25
N ARG A 233 -21.21 -68.24 11.32
CA ARG A 233 -20.45 -69.49 11.56
C ARG A 233 -21.23 -70.80 11.42
N SER A 234 -22.56 -70.81 11.48
CA SER A 234 -23.36 -72.05 11.53
C SER A 234 -23.48 -72.78 10.19
N ASN A 235 -22.98 -72.20 9.09
CA ASN A 235 -23.00 -72.83 7.79
C ASN A 235 -21.63 -73.47 7.49
N THR A 236 -21.25 -74.52 8.22
CA THR A 236 -19.94 -75.20 8.08
C THR A 236 -19.72 -75.84 6.71
N ASN A 237 -20.75 -75.96 5.88
CA ASN A 237 -20.64 -76.38 4.48
C ASN A 237 -20.32 -75.22 3.51
N TYR A 238 -20.26 -73.98 4.01
CA TYR A 238 -20.18 -72.77 3.18
C TYR A 238 -18.83 -72.55 2.50
N TYR A 239 -17.73 -72.95 3.13
CA TYR A 239 -16.38 -72.77 2.59
C TYR A 239 -15.86 -73.97 1.79
N GLY A 240 -16.64 -75.05 1.67
CA GLY A 240 -16.14 -76.34 1.18
C GLY A 240 -14.89 -76.78 1.96
N ASN A 241 -14.28 -77.90 1.60
CA ASN A 241 -13.02 -78.32 2.23
C ASN A 241 -11.81 -77.47 1.76
N ASN A 242 -11.97 -76.19 1.43
CA ASN A 242 -10.89 -75.33 0.95
C ASN A 242 -10.24 -74.61 2.15
N PRO A 243 -9.07 -75.07 2.65
CA PRO A 243 -8.46 -74.58 3.89
C PRO A 243 -7.97 -73.13 3.82
N ILE A 244 -8.01 -72.49 2.64
CA ILE A 244 -7.59 -71.11 2.42
C ILE A 244 -8.62 -70.09 2.93
N TYR A 245 -9.90 -70.48 3.06
CA TYR A 245 -10.98 -69.59 3.46
C TYR A 245 -11.55 -69.94 4.84
N SER A 246 -10.70 -70.28 5.80
CA SER A 246 -11.08 -70.10 7.21
C SER A 246 -11.46 -68.63 7.43
N LEU A 247 -12.51 -68.35 8.22
CA LEU A 247 -12.97 -66.99 8.58
C LEU A 247 -11.79 -66.01 8.67
N LEU A 248 -11.60 -65.21 7.63
CA LEU A 248 -10.52 -64.25 7.55
C LEU A 248 -10.69 -63.25 8.71
N SER A 249 -9.59 -62.86 9.32
CA SER A 249 -9.54 -61.73 10.23
C SER A 249 -9.29 -60.44 9.44
N ALA A 250 -9.69 -59.30 10.02
CA ALA A 250 -9.40 -57.99 9.42
C ALA A 250 -7.90 -57.80 9.16
N GLN A 251 -7.04 -58.28 10.07
CA GLN A 251 -5.60 -58.18 9.94
C GLN A 251 -5.06 -58.96 8.74
N GLU A 252 -5.57 -60.16 8.48
CA GLU A 252 -5.16 -60.94 7.31
C GLU A 252 -5.54 -60.26 5.99
N VAL A 253 -6.64 -59.50 5.97
CA VAL A 253 -7.02 -58.69 4.81
C VAL A 253 -6.04 -57.51 4.63
N TYR A 254 -5.69 -56.81 5.71
CA TYR A 254 -4.71 -55.72 5.66
C TYR A 254 -3.34 -56.23 5.20
N ASP A 255 -2.87 -57.34 5.78
CA ASP A 255 -1.60 -57.97 5.43
C ASP A 255 -1.60 -58.50 4.00
N HIS A 256 -2.75 -58.88 3.45
CA HIS A 256 -2.88 -59.27 2.04
C HIS A 256 -2.75 -58.06 1.12
N VAL A 257 -3.49 -56.98 1.41
CA VAL A 257 -3.49 -55.75 0.61
C VAL A 257 -2.14 -55.03 0.66
N ALA A 258 -1.47 -55.04 1.82
CA ALA A 258 -0.16 -54.41 2.00
C ALA A 258 0.98 -55.04 1.16
N ARG A 259 0.77 -56.23 0.59
CA ARG A 259 1.75 -56.90 -0.28
C ARG A 259 1.81 -56.27 -1.67
N TYR A 260 0.79 -55.54 -2.07
CA TYR A 260 0.78 -54.81 -3.33
C TYR A 260 1.59 -53.52 -3.17
N ASP A 261 2.40 -53.22 -4.20
CA ASP A 261 3.14 -51.96 -4.27
C ASP A 261 2.20 -50.77 -4.53
N SER A 262 2.75 -49.59 -4.82
CA SER A 262 1.96 -48.39 -5.10
C SER A 262 1.10 -48.48 -6.37
N THR A 263 1.13 -49.61 -7.11
CA THR A 263 0.29 -49.82 -8.30
C THR A 263 -1.16 -50.11 -7.95
N LEU A 264 -1.47 -50.58 -6.73
CA LEU A 264 -2.84 -50.78 -6.27
C LEU A 264 -3.30 -49.55 -5.45
N GLN A 265 -4.43 -48.99 -5.88
CA GLN A 265 -5.17 -47.98 -5.13
C GLN A 265 -6.52 -48.55 -4.69
N ILE A 266 -6.90 -48.27 -3.45
CA ILE A 266 -8.19 -48.72 -2.90
C ILE A 266 -8.97 -47.50 -2.39
N TYR A 267 -10.22 -47.40 -2.86
CA TYR A 267 -11.18 -46.39 -2.46
C TYR A 267 -12.43 -47.05 -1.85
N PRO A 268 -12.40 -47.38 -0.54
CA PRO A 268 -13.55 -47.91 0.15
C PRO A 268 -14.63 -46.83 0.35
N VAL A 269 -15.85 -47.13 -0.04
CA VAL A 269 -17.02 -46.25 0.07
C VAL A 269 -18.05 -46.95 0.95
N GLY A 270 -18.17 -46.46 2.19
CA GLY A 270 -19.13 -46.95 3.16
C GLY A 270 -20.37 -46.06 3.27
N PHE A 271 -21.56 -46.63 3.39
CA PHE A 271 -22.78 -45.84 3.62
C PHE A 271 -23.72 -46.53 4.60
N GLY A 272 -24.63 -45.76 5.18
CA GLY A 272 -25.52 -46.23 6.23
C GLY A 272 -24.82 -46.37 7.59
N GLN A 273 -25.57 -46.91 8.55
CA GLN A 273 -25.11 -47.09 9.94
C GLN A 273 -24.54 -48.49 10.21
N GLY A 274 -24.78 -49.47 9.32
CA GLY A 274 -24.32 -50.85 9.46
C GLY A 274 -22.87 -51.09 9.06
N VAL A 275 -22.24 -50.11 8.41
CA VAL A 275 -20.90 -50.24 7.83
C VAL A 275 -19.78 -50.21 8.87
N ASP A 276 -18.78 -51.07 8.70
CA ASP A 276 -17.57 -51.08 9.52
C ASP A 276 -16.58 -49.98 9.07
N ARG A 277 -16.80 -48.76 9.58
CA ARG A 277 -15.94 -47.59 9.29
C ARG A 277 -14.52 -47.71 9.82
N HIS A 278 -14.28 -48.58 10.79
CA HIS A 278 -12.92 -48.83 11.26
C HIS A 278 -12.21 -49.67 10.20
N PHE A 279 -12.83 -50.78 9.81
CA PHE A 279 -12.26 -51.69 8.82
C PHE A 279 -11.93 -51.01 7.49
N LEU A 280 -12.87 -50.24 6.93
CA LEU A 280 -12.66 -49.56 5.64
C LEU A 280 -11.55 -48.50 5.68
N ARG A 281 -11.36 -47.83 6.81
CA ARG A 281 -10.28 -46.83 6.98
C ARG A 281 -8.90 -47.48 7.06
N GLU A 282 -8.80 -48.53 7.87
CA GLU A 282 -7.57 -49.31 7.98
C GLU A 282 -7.25 -50.02 6.66
N LEU A 283 -8.26 -50.49 5.92
CA LEU A 283 -8.09 -51.07 4.59
C LEU A 283 -7.43 -50.09 3.60
N ALA A 284 -7.90 -48.84 3.55
CA ALA A 284 -7.28 -47.80 2.71
C ALA A 284 -5.87 -47.43 3.20
N SER A 285 -5.62 -47.50 4.51
CA SER A 285 -4.31 -47.17 5.10
C SER A 285 -3.29 -48.31 5.00
N ALA A 286 -3.75 -49.53 4.70
CA ALA A 286 -2.90 -50.71 4.57
C ALA A 286 -2.12 -50.74 3.25
N THR A 287 -2.53 -49.98 2.22
CA THR A 287 -1.75 -49.84 0.98
C THR A 287 -0.58 -48.89 1.17
N THR A 288 0.41 -48.99 0.28
CA THR A 288 1.54 -48.05 0.26
C THR A 288 1.22 -46.74 -0.47
N ASN A 289 -0.01 -46.58 -0.98
CA ASN A 289 -0.40 -45.43 -1.79
C ASN A 289 -1.00 -44.31 -0.93
N GLN A 290 -0.42 -43.11 -0.98
CA GLN A 290 -0.85 -41.98 -0.14
C GLN A 290 -2.19 -41.37 -0.58
N ASP A 291 -2.65 -41.66 -1.80
CA ASP A 291 -3.89 -41.12 -2.35
C ASP A 291 -5.14 -41.92 -1.93
N ASP A 292 -4.93 -43.12 -1.37
CA ASP A 292 -5.98 -44.01 -0.90
C ASP A 292 -6.75 -43.35 0.25
N ALA A 293 -8.08 -43.41 0.18
CA ALA A 293 -8.92 -42.87 1.22
C ALA A 293 -10.27 -43.58 1.27
N SER A 294 -10.73 -43.81 2.50
CA SER A 294 -12.11 -44.22 2.76
C SER A 294 -13.05 -43.02 2.71
N MET A 295 -14.22 -43.19 2.09
CA MET A 295 -15.29 -42.19 2.06
C MET A 295 -16.54 -42.73 2.75
N TYR A 296 -17.27 -41.83 3.44
CA TYR A 296 -18.49 -42.17 4.17
C TYR A 296 -19.61 -41.19 3.85
N GLY A 297 -20.84 -41.69 3.68
CA GLY A 297 -21.99 -40.83 3.39
C GLY A 297 -23.34 -41.42 3.80
N GLU A 298 -24.35 -40.55 3.93
CA GLU A 298 -25.76 -40.94 4.06
C GLU A 298 -26.41 -41.02 2.67
N LEU A 299 -27.18 -42.07 2.40
CA LEU A 299 -28.00 -42.19 1.18
C LEU A 299 -29.04 -41.05 1.15
N PRO A 300 -29.37 -40.43 -0.01
CA PRO A 300 -29.04 -40.88 -1.37
C PRO A 300 -28.06 -40.01 -2.18
N SER A 301 -27.83 -38.75 -1.79
CA SER A 301 -27.06 -37.79 -2.61
C SER A 301 -25.54 -37.87 -2.45
N SER A 302 -25.04 -38.63 -1.48
CA SER A 302 -23.61 -38.72 -1.15
C SER A 302 -22.83 -39.65 -2.08
N ILE A 303 -23.44 -40.74 -2.57
CA ILE A 303 -22.74 -41.77 -3.36
C ILE A 303 -22.18 -41.18 -4.65
N THR A 304 -22.98 -40.44 -5.42
CA THR A 304 -22.52 -39.77 -6.65
C THR A 304 -21.35 -38.82 -6.39
N ARG A 305 -21.40 -38.03 -5.31
CA ARG A 305 -20.31 -37.10 -4.96
C ARG A 305 -19.03 -37.83 -4.53
N MET A 306 -19.16 -38.95 -3.81
CA MET A 306 -18.03 -39.80 -3.42
C MET A 306 -17.37 -40.41 -4.65
N PHE A 307 -18.15 -40.97 -5.56
CA PHE A 307 -17.68 -41.50 -6.83
C PHE A 307 -17.04 -40.42 -7.73
N GLU A 308 -17.56 -39.20 -7.74
CA GLU A 308 -16.92 -38.05 -8.42
C GLU A 308 -15.63 -37.58 -7.73
N ALA A 309 -15.51 -37.72 -6.40
CA ALA A 309 -14.28 -37.44 -5.68
C ALA A 309 -13.21 -38.51 -5.97
N VAL A 310 -13.59 -39.79 -6.01
CA VAL A 310 -12.73 -40.89 -6.44
C VAL A 310 -12.29 -40.69 -7.88
N ALA A 311 -13.23 -40.37 -8.79
CA ALA A 311 -12.92 -40.04 -10.18
C ALA A 311 -11.92 -38.88 -10.28
N ARG A 312 -12.10 -37.78 -9.54
CA ARG A 312 -11.16 -36.64 -9.52
C ARG A 312 -9.79 -37.00 -8.97
N ARG A 313 -9.67 -37.95 -8.05
CA ARG A 313 -8.36 -38.44 -7.57
C ARG A 313 -7.69 -39.32 -8.62
N ILE A 314 -8.45 -40.20 -9.27
CA ILE A 314 -7.96 -41.06 -10.36
C ILE A 314 -7.58 -40.23 -11.60
N SER A 315 -8.32 -39.15 -11.90
CA SER A 315 -8.11 -38.27 -13.06
C SER A 315 -7.29 -37.01 -12.76
N GLY A 316 -6.94 -36.77 -11.50
CA GLY A 316 -6.40 -35.50 -11.06
C GLY A 316 -5.08 -35.21 -11.77
N PRO A 317 -4.91 -34.03 -12.38
CA PRO A 317 -3.62 -33.69 -12.96
C PRO A 317 -2.55 -33.71 -11.87
N ASN A 318 -1.53 -34.55 -12.06
CA ASN A 318 -0.32 -34.65 -11.22
C ASN A 318 0.61 -33.43 -11.42
N TYR A 319 0.04 -32.23 -11.36
CA TYR A 319 0.76 -30.97 -11.49
C TYR A 319 0.50 -30.13 -10.26
N SER A 320 1.57 -29.71 -9.58
CA SER A 320 1.49 -28.71 -8.51
C SER A 320 1.85 -27.33 -9.07
N LEU A 321 1.04 -26.32 -8.74
CA LEU A 321 1.33 -24.93 -9.07
C LEU A 321 1.93 -24.26 -7.84
N THR A 322 3.20 -23.88 -7.92
CA THR A 322 3.85 -23.02 -6.91
C THR A 322 3.87 -21.59 -7.44
N VAL A 323 3.38 -20.64 -6.65
CA VAL A 323 3.42 -19.20 -6.98
C VAL A 323 4.44 -18.52 -6.06
N SER A 324 5.35 -17.73 -6.64
CA SER A 324 6.34 -16.97 -5.86
C SER A 324 6.37 -15.51 -6.34
N PRO A 325 6.29 -14.49 -5.45
CA PRO A 325 6.24 -14.56 -3.98
C PRO A 325 4.86 -14.93 -3.41
N ASN A 326 4.84 -15.40 -2.16
CA ASN A 326 3.63 -15.90 -1.51
C ASN A 326 2.69 -14.75 -1.09
N TYR A 327 1.61 -14.60 -1.86
CA TYR A 327 0.33 -13.94 -1.55
C TYR A 327 0.19 -12.41 -1.60
N LEU A 328 1.27 -11.62 -1.53
CA LEU A 328 1.22 -10.16 -1.70
C LEU A 328 1.96 -9.75 -2.97
N PHE A 329 1.23 -9.33 -3.99
CA PHE A 329 1.82 -9.04 -5.30
C PHE A 329 1.93 -7.54 -5.57
N GLY A 330 3.16 -7.02 -5.60
CA GLY A 330 3.46 -5.67 -6.06
C GLY A 330 3.71 -5.59 -7.57
N PRO A 331 4.41 -4.56 -8.06
CA PRO A 331 4.77 -4.42 -9.47
C PRO A 331 5.90 -5.39 -9.89
N GLU A 332 6.19 -6.40 -9.06
CA GLU A 332 7.24 -7.37 -9.29
C GLU A 332 6.75 -8.53 -10.15
N LYS A 333 7.70 -9.21 -10.81
CA LYS A 333 7.42 -10.42 -11.57
C LYS A 333 7.06 -11.55 -10.60
N ILE A 334 5.87 -12.10 -10.80
CA ILE A 334 5.33 -13.26 -10.10
C ILE A 334 5.63 -14.46 -10.96
N THR A 335 6.40 -15.37 -10.41
CA THR A 335 6.78 -16.60 -11.09
C THR A 335 5.75 -17.69 -10.74
N PHE A 336 4.93 -18.05 -11.72
CA PHE A 336 4.10 -19.25 -11.71
C PHE A 336 4.95 -20.42 -12.16
N ARG A 337 5.18 -21.38 -11.25
CA ARG A 337 5.94 -22.60 -11.52
C ARG A 337 5.00 -23.79 -11.49
N VAL A 338 4.89 -24.49 -12.61
CA VAL A 338 4.15 -25.75 -12.72
C VAL A 338 5.15 -26.89 -12.58
N THR A 339 4.93 -27.76 -11.60
CA THR A 339 5.80 -28.90 -11.31
C THR A 339 5.03 -30.20 -11.51
N ASP A 340 5.58 -31.11 -12.31
CA ASP A 340 5.04 -32.44 -12.55
C ASP A 340 5.40 -33.37 -11.37
N THR A 341 4.40 -33.94 -10.72
CA THR A 341 4.54 -34.81 -9.52
C THR A 341 4.55 -36.30 -9.87
N ARG A 342 4.38 -36.69 -11.15
CA ARG A 342 4.19 -38.10 -11.57
C ARG A 342 5.31 -39.08 -11.20
N ASN A 343 6.53 -38.61 -10.94
CA ASN A 343 7.71 -39.48 -10.79
C ASN A 343 8.47 -39.28 -9.47
N GLY A 344 7.89 -38.61 -8.46
CA GLY A 344 8.58 -38.28 -7.19
C GLY A 344 9.76 -37.29 -7.34
N ALA A 345 10.28 -37.09 -8.55
CA ALA A 345 11.15 -35.99 -8.92
C ALA A 345 10.28 -34.80 -9.34
N ASN A 346 10.23 -33.76 -8.51
CA ASN A 346 9.58 -32.47 -8.75
C ASN A 346 10.17 -31.73 -9.97
N LYS A 347 9.97 -32.28 -11.18
CA LYS A 347 10.50 -31.71 -12.41
C LYS A 347 9.64 -30.51 -12.79
N ILE A 348 10.30 -29.36 -12.96
CA ILE A 348 9.63 -28.14 -13.41
C ILE A 348 9.15 -28.38 -14.84
N PHE A 349 7.83 -28.38 -15.03
CA PHE A 349 7.19 -28.53 -16.34
C PHE A 349 7.25 -27.20 -17.09
N ALA A 350 6.87 -26.12 -16.43
CA ALA A 350 6.93 -24.78 -17.01
C ALA A 350 7.07 -23.71 -15.94
N THR A 351 7.60 -22.55 -16.33
CA THR A 351 7.72 -21.37 -15.47
C THR A 351 7.27 -20.14 -16.27
N LYS A 352 6.44 -19.28 -15.67
CA LYS A 352 5.98 -18.04 -16.30
C LYS A 352 6.00 -16.90 -15.30
N ASP A 353 6.57 -15.78 -15.71
CA ASP A 353 6.56 -14.54 -14.94
C ASP A 353 5.40 -13.64 -15.38
N ILE A 354 4.63 -13.11 -14.43
CA ILE A 354 3.53 -12.16 -14.66
C ILE A 354 3.64 -11.03 -13.64
N VAL A 355 3.44 -9.77 -14.02
CA VAL A 355 3.34 -8.65 -13.06
C VAL A 355 1.87 -8.41 -12.68
N LEU A 356 1.51 -8.51 -11.40
CA LEU A 356 0.15 -8.20 -10.93
C LEU A 356 0.19 -7.25 -9.74
N GLY A 357 -0.61 -6.17 -9.81
CA GLY A 357 -0.68 -5.16 -8.74
C GLY A 357 0.27 -3.99 -8.96
N SER A 358 0.36 -3.09 -7.97
CA SER A 358 1.24 -1.92 -8.02
C SER A 358 2.04 -1.76 -6.73
N SER A 359 3.05 -0.89 -6.72
CA SER A 359 3.87 -0.65 -5.50
C SER A 359 3.01 -0.13 -4.35
N ILE A 360 1.99 0.65 -4.68
CA ILE A 360 1.13 1.39 -3.76
C ILE A 360 -0.13 0.60 -3.38
N LYS A 361 -0.66 -0.21 -4.31
CA LYS A 361 -1.79 -1.11 -4.07
C LYS A 361 -1.40 -2.53 -4.51
N PRO A 362 -0.63 -3.24 -3.67
CA PRO A 362 -0.32 -4.62 -3.97
C PRO A 362 -1.61 -5.45 -3.98
N LEU A 363 -1.70 -6.41 -4.89
CA LEU A 363 -2.77 -7.39 -4.91
C LEU A 363 -2.53 -8.40 -3.80
N ASP A 364 -3.29 -8.30 -2.71
CA ASP A 364 -3.30 -9.30 -1.63
C ASP A 364 -4.34 -10.37 -1.92
N LEU A 365 -3.91 -11.62 -2.10
CA LEU A 365 -4.81 -12.75 -2.30
C LEU A 365 -5.41 -13.29 -0.99
N ARG A 366 -4.88 -12.92 0.18
CA ARG A 366 -5.29 -13.49 1.47
C ARG A 366 -6.58 -12.90 2.02
N ASN A 367 -6.83 -11.62 1.72
CA ASN A 367 -7.73 -10.79 2.52
C ASN A 367 -9.10 -10.49 1.89
N LYS A 368 -9.45 -11.08 0.74
CA LYS A 368 -10.75 -10.80 0.12
C LYS A 368 -11.94 -11.52 0.78
N GLN A 369 -11.70 -12.46 1.69
CA GLN A 369 -12.77 -13.30 2.27
C GLN A 369 -13.70 -12.55 3.26
N ASN A 370 -13.29 -11.43 3.87
CA ASN A 370 -14.10 -10.75 4.90
C ASN A 370 -14.21 -9.23 4.79
N GLN A 371 -13.55 -8.60 3.81
CA GLN A 371 -13.61 -7.15 3.65
C GLN A 371 -14.66 -6.78 2.61
N THR A 372 -15.92 -6.68 3.05
CA THR A 372 -16.93 -5.92 2.29
C THR A 372 -16.33 -4.56 1.94
N GLN A 373 -16.22 -4.23 0.66
CA GLN A 373 -15.59 -3.00 0.16
C GLN A 373 -16.11 -1.73 0.88
N SER A 374 -17.36 -1.75 1.36
CA SER A 374 -17.98 -0.70 2.16
C SER A 374 -17.40 -0.56 3.59
N SER A 375 -17.05 -1.65 4.27
CA SER A 375 -16.50 -1.58 5.64
C SER A 375 -15.07 -1.02 5.64
N SER A 376 -14.26 -1.33 4.61
CA SER A 376 -12.91 -0.77 4.48
C SER A 376 -12.95 0.75 4.26
N PHE A 377 -13.86 1.24 3.42
CA PHE A 377 -14.01 2.69 3.17
C PHE A 377 -14.39 3.45 4.45
N THR A 378 -15.42 3.01 5.17
CA THR A 378 -15.88 3.68 6.39
C THR A 378 -14.81 3.69 7.48
N VAL A 379 -14.11 2.57 7.68
CA VAL A 379 -13.00 2.50 8.64
C VAL A 379 -11.86 3.44 8.23
N GLY A 380 -11.46 3.42 6.95
CA GLY A 380 -10.43 4.33 6.43
C GLY A 380 -10.81 5.81 6.58
N LEU A 381 -12.09 6.15 6.35
CA LEU A 381 -12.62 7.49 6.52
C LEU A 381 -12.55 7.95 7.98
N LEU A 382 -13.05 7.13 8.91
CA LEU A 382 -13.04 7.43 10.34
C LEU A 382 -11.63 7.60 10.88
N ILE A 383 -10.71 6.72 10.47
CA ILE A 383 -9.31 6.78 10.90
C ILE A 383 -8.61 8.00 10.30
N GLY A 384 -8.81 8.29 9.02
CA GLY A 384 -8.26 9.48 8.37
C GLY A 384 -8.75 10.76 9.07
N LEU A 385 -10.04 10.86 9.36
CA LEU A 385 -10.61 11.96 10.13
C LEU A 385 -10.05 12.02 11.56
N ALA A 386 -9.92 10.89 12.25
CA ALA A 386 -9.34 10.83 13.59
C ALA A 386 -7.89 11.33 13.62
N ILE A 387 -7.07 10.96 12.62
CA ILE A 387 -5.70 11.45 12.47
C ILE A 387 -5.69 12.96 12.22
N LEU A 388 -6.55 13.48 11.34
CA LEU A 388 -6.64 14.92 11.08
C LEU A 388 -7.08 15.71 12.33
N VAL A 389 -8.06 15.19 13.08
CA VAL A 389 -8.51 15.77 14.35
C VAL A 389 -7.39 15.72 15.38
N LEU A 390 -6.64 14.62 15.48
CA LEU A 390 -5.49 14.50 16.38
C LEU A 390 -4.40 15.52 16.03
N ILE A 391 -4.02 15.63 14.76
CA ILE A 391 -3.05 16.64 14.30
C ILE A 391 -3.55 18.05 14.63
N PHE A 392 -4.82 18.32 14.36
CA PHE A 392 -5.46 19.60 14.69
C PHE A 392 -5.43 19.89 16.20
N MET A 393 -5.76 18.91 17.05
CA MET A 393 -5.71 19.04 18.51
C MET A 393 -4.29 19.29 19.01
N VAL A 394 -3.31 18.56 18.49
CA VAL A 394 -1.89 18.77 18.84
C VAL A 394 -1.44 20.19 18.49
N ILE A 395 -1.79 20.67 17.28
CA ILE A 395 -1.41 22.02 16.85
C ILE A 395 -2.17 23.09 17.62
N SER A 396 -3.46 22.91 17.88
CA SER A 396 -4.34 23.93 18.46
C SER A 396 -4.26 24.00 19.98
N PHE A 397 -3.94 22.90 20.67
CA PHE A 397 -3.91 22.84 22.14
C PHE A 397 -2.51 22.51 22.67
N LEU A 398 -1.91 21.40 22.23
CA LEU A 398 -0.66 20.92 22.81
C LEU A 398 0.50 21.89 22.56
N ILE A 399 0.69 22.35 21.31
CA ILE A 399 1.77 23.29 20.96
C ILE A 399 1.62 24.62 21.75
N PRO A 400 0.45 25.28 21.80
CA PRO A 400 0.27 26.47 22.62
C PRO A 400 0.53 26.25 24.11
N ILE A 401 0.11 25.11 24.67
CA ILE A 401 0.39 24.77 26.08
C ILE A 401 1.91 24.66 26.30
N LEU A 402 2.61 23.91 25.45
CA LEU A 402 4.07 23.74 25.55
C LEU A 402 4.81 25.08 25.39
N ASN A 403 4.35 25.96 24.50
CA ASN A 403 4.94 27.29 24.32
C ASN A 403 4.67 28.20 25.51
N ASN A 404 3.49 28.15 26.11
CA ASN A 404 3.16 28.91 27.32
C ASN A 404 4.01 28.44 28.51
N LEU A 405 4.20 27.13 28.66
CA LEU A 405 5.10 26.56 29.68
C LEU A 405 6.54 27.00 29.45
N SER A 406 7.03 26.94 28.20
CA SER A 406 8.36 27.43 27.81
C SER A 406 8.52 28.92 28.09
N PHE A 407 7.50 29.74 27.77
CA PHE A 407 7.49 31.19 28.01
C PHE A 407 7.59 31.50 29.50
N LYS A 408 6.73 30.88 30.32
CA LYS A 408 6.78 31.02 31.79
C LYS A 408 8.16 30.64 32.34
N ARG A 409 8.74 29.54 31.87
CA ARG A 409 10.05 29.08 32.34
C ARG A 409 11.20 30.00 31.93
N LYS A 410 11.14 30.60 30.73
CA LYS A 410 12.25 31.39 30.18
C LYS A 410 12.18 32.87 30.55
N HIS A 411 10.99 33.46 30.49
CA HIS A 411 10.79 34.92 30.50
C HIS A 411 10.16 35.45 31.78
N ILE A 412 9.57 34.60 32.62
CA ILE A 412 8.98 35.04 33.88
C ILE A 412 9.92 34.65 35.02
N ARG A 413 10.50 35.64 35.69
CA ARG A 413 11.43 35.44 36.81
C ARG A 413 11.14 36.42 37.94
N PRO A 414 11.46 36.05 39.19
CA PRO A 414 11.42 37.01 40.28
C PRO A 414 12.55 38.04 40.12
N TYR A 415 12.26 39.31 40.40
CA TYR A 415 13.13 40.45 40.12
C TYR A 415 14.51 40.32 40.76
N HIS A 416 14.61 39.78 41.98
CA HIS A 416 15.89 39.55 42.66
C HIS A 416 16.89 38.71 41.85
N THR A 417 16.43 37.88 40.91
CA THR A 417 17.31 37.04 40.08
C THR A 417 17.86 37.75 38.84
N VAL A 418 17.28 38.90 38.47
CA VAL A 418 17.57 39.63 37.23
C VAL A 418 17.95 41.10 37.49
N LYS A 419 17.96 41.52 38.76
CA LYS A 419 18.35 42.85 39.22
C LYS A 419 19.78 43.17 38.81
N GLN A 420 19.97 44.32 38.17
CA GLN A 420 21.30 44.82 37.77
C GLN A 420 21.89 45.64 38.91
N GLU A 421 23.15 45.38 39.27
CA GLU A 421 23.85 46.17 40.30
C GLU A 421 23.89 47.65 39.90
N ASN A 422 23.49 48.53 40.82
CA ASN A 422 23.42 50.00 40.65
C ASN A 422 22.37 50.53 39.66
N ARG A 423 21.34 49.74 39.28
CA ARG A 423 20.25 50.23 38.42
C ARG A 423 18.87 49.91 39.00
N VAL A 424 18.17 50.95 39.45
CA VAL A 424 16.77 50.85 39.87
C VAL A 424 15.90 50.85 38.62
N MET A 425 15.22 49.74 38.36
CA MET A 425 14.30 49.60 37.25
C MET A 425 12.88 49.83 37.76
N ARG A 426 12.03 50.44 36.92
CA ARG A 426 10.64 50.78 37.26
C ARG A 426 9.66 50.17 36.28
N ASP A 427 8.44 49.94 36.72
CA ASP A 427 7.36 49.45 35.86
C ASP A 427 6.97 50.52 34.82
N PRO A 428 6.85 50.17 33.53
CA PRO A 428 6.53 51.14 32.48
C PRO A 428 5.08 51.66 32.53
N LEU A 429 4.17 50.96 33.23
CA LEU A 429 2.77 51.39 33.40
C LEU A 429 2.57 52.18 34.69
N THR A 430 3.06 51.65 35.82
CA THR A 430 2.77 52.23 37.14
C THR A 430 3.86 53.19 37.62
N HIS A 431 5.05 53.13 37.01
CA HIS A 431 6.25 53.87 37.42
C HIS A 431 6.78 53.53 38.83
N ASP A 432 6.24 52.46 39.42
CA ASP A 432 6.70 51.93 40.71
C ASP A 432 8.05 51.22 40.55
N GLU A 433 8.85 51.26 41.61
CA GLU A 433 10.09 50.49 41.67
C GLU A 433 9.78 49.01 41.89
N TYR A 434 10.49 48.11 41.20
CA TYR A 434 10.29 46.68 41.39
C TYR A 434 10.81 46.23 42.75
N GLU A 435 9.97 45.49 43.49
CA GLU A 435 10.38 44.83 44.72
C GLU A 435 11.07 43.49 44.40
N ASP A 436 11.97 43.04 45.27
CA ASP A 436 12.81 41.85 45.01
C ASP A 436 11.98 40.58 44.70
N HIS A 437 10.76 40.49 45.25
CA HIS A 437 9.84 39.37 45.06
C HIS A 437 8.87 39.55 43.89
N ASP A 438 8.90 40.67 43.19
CA ASP A 438 8.02 40.90 42.05
C ASP A 438 8.36 39.98 40.90
N MET A 439 7.33 39.37 40.32
CA MET A 439 7.48 38.60 39.09
C MET A 439 7.52 39.55 37.91
N VAL A 440 8.64 39.55 37.18
CA VAL A 440 8.85 40.38 36.00
C VAL A 440 8.93 39.53 34.74
N VAL A 441 8.45 40.07 33.63
CA VAL A 441 8.62 39.53 32.29
C VAL A 441 9.85 40.18 31.66
N ILE A 442 10.84 39.36 31.32
CA ILE A 442 12.10 39.80 30.72
C ILE A 442 12.22 39.35 29.27
N ASN A 443 12.86 40.17 28.44
CA ASN A 443 13.29 39.75 27.12
C ASN A 443 14.54 38.85 27.19
N GLU A 444 14.99 38.31 26.05
CA GLU A 444 16.14 37.39 26.01
C GLU A 444 17.46 38.03 26.44
N LYS A 445 17.59 39.36 26.29
CA LYS A 445 18.78 40.13 26.65
C LYS A 445 18.77 40.63 28.10
N GLY A 446 17.63 40.56 28.78
CA GLY A 446 17.43 41.04 30.15
C GLY A 446 17.49 42.57 30.32
N ASP A 447 17.51 43.34 29.24
CA ASP A 447 17.61 44.81 29.25
C ASP A 447 16.24 45.49 29.30
N LYS A 448 15.16 44.81 28.88
CA LYS A 448 13.79 45.28 29.04
C LYS A 448 13.01 44.36 29.95
N MET A 449 12.30 44.97 30.89
CA MET A 449 11.47 44.26 31.87
C MET A 449 10.17 45.02 32.16
N MET A 450 9.13 44.27 32.51
CA MET A 450 7.83 44.80 32.90
C MET A 450 7.26 43.89 33.99
N SER A 451 6.51 44.41 34.96
CA SER A 451 5.85 43.55 35.94
C SER A 451 4.90 42.58 35.22
N LEU A 452 4.72 41.39 35.78
CA LEU A 452 3.79 40.40 35.24
C LEU A 452 2.36 40.95 35.19
N GLN A 453 1.99 41.84 36.12
CA GLN A 453 0.66 42.45 36.17
C GLN A 453 0.47 43.46 35.03
N SER A 454 1.40 44.40 34.85
CA SER A 454 1.39 45.36 33.73
C SER A 454 1.45 44.64 32.38
N TRP A 455 2.25 43.58 32.29
CA TRP A 455 2.31 42.74 31.09
C TRP A 455 0.96 42.10 30.76
N LYS A 456 0.27 41.51 31.75
CA LYS A 456 -1.06 40.92 31.56
C LYS A 456 -2.09 41.97 31.14
N TYR A 457 -2.06 43.14 31.77
CA TYR A 457 -2.97 44.25 31.49
C TYR A 457 -2.86 44.74 30.03
N TYR A 458 -1.63 45.02 29.56
CA TYR A 458 -1.40 45.43 28.18
C TYR A 458 -1.60 44.30 27.17
N ASN A 459 -1.33 43.05 27.55
CA ASN A 459 -1.56 41.92 26.65
C ASN A 459 -3.06 41.69 26.41
N ALA A 460 -3.90 41.91 27.44
CA ALA A 460 -5.36 41.82 27.36
C ALA A 460 -5.99 42.99 26.58
N THR A 461 -5.39 44.19 26.65
CA THR A 461 -5.94 45.42 26.06
C THR A 461 -5.22 45.75 24.74
N GLU A 462 -5.62 45.12 23.63
CA GLU A 462 -4.93 45.22 22.32
C GLU A 462 -4.70 46.66 21.84
N ALA A 463 -5.64 47.57 22.09
CA ALA A 463 -5.56 48.98 21.69
C ALA A 463 -4.45 49.76 22.41
N ARG A 464 -3.98 49.30 23.59
CA ARG A 464 -3.01 50.04 24.42
C ARG A 464 -1.55 49.64 24.21
N ARG A 465 -1.26 48.62 23.39
CA ARG A 465 0.13 48.23 23.05
C ARG A 465 0.88 49.34 22.33
N GLY A 466 0.17 50.20 21.58
CA GLY A 466 0.76 51.35 20.92
C GLY A 466 1.38 52.37 21.87
N HIS A 467 0.88 52.47 23.11
CA HIS A 467 1.41 53.37 24.14
C HIS A 467 2.71 52.89 24.76
N VAL A 468 3.12 51.63 24.49
CA VAL A 468 4.34 51.03 25.04
C VAL A 468 5.18 50.45 23.91
N ALA A 469 5.33 51.22 22.83
CA ALA A 469 6.07 50.81 21.64
C ALA A 469 7.51 50.37 21.95
N GLU A 470 8.14 50.96 22.97
CA GLU A 470 9.50 50.62 23.41
C GLU A 470 9.59 49.19 23.98
N TYR A 471 8.51 48.67 24.57
CA TYR A 471 8.44 47.32 25.14
C TYR A 471 7.66 46.34 24.23
N ALA A 472 7.45 46.69 22.96
CA ALA A 472 6.72 45.87 21.99
C ALA A 472 7.23 44.42 21.90
N GLU A 473 8.55 44.25 22.04
CA GLU A 473 9.21 42.93 22.03
C GLU A 473 8.73 42.01 23.15
N LEU A 474 8.42 42.51 24.36
CA LEU A 474 7.93 41.70 25.48
C LEU A 474 6.56 41.07 25.17
N PHE A 475 5.77 41.72 24.32
CA PHE A 475 4.48 41.22 23.86
C PHE A 475 4.59 40.27 22.67
N GLN A 476 5.74 40.23 22.00
CA GLN A 476 6.04 39.26 20.92
C GLN A 476 6.55 37.92 21.49
N LEU A 477 7.06 37.90 22.72
CA LEU A 477 7.60 36.70 23.39
C LEU A 477 6.54 35.64 23.69
N GLN A 478 5.30 36.04 23.98
CA GLN A 478 4.21 35.08 24.19
C GLN A 478 3.40 34.89 22.91
N THR A 479 3.41 33.66 22.43
CA THR A 479 2.45 33.20 21.42
C THR A 479 1.05 33.14 22.05
N LYS A 480 0.09 33.90 21.50
CA LYS A 480 -1.30 33.80 21.97
C LYS A 480 -1.81 32.38 21.71
N ALA A 481 -2.42 31.77 22.72
CA ALA A 481 -3.35 30.67 22.49
C ALA A 481 -4.54 31.26 21.71
N GLY A 482 -4.70 30.85 20.46
CA GLY A 482 -5.76 31.35 19.58
C GLY A 482 -6.22 30.24 18.64
N ASN A 483 -7.30 30.48 17.91
CA ASN A 483 -7.76 29.52 16.89
C ASN A 483 -6.64 29.32 15.86
N MET A 484 -6.31 28.06 15.53
CA MET A 484 -5.28 27.70 14.54
C MET A 484 -5.42 28.41 13.18
N PHE A 485 -6.65 28.79 12.84
CA PHE A 485 -7.01 29.50 11.60
C PHE A 485 -7.17 31.02 11.78
N ALA A 486 -7.09 31.54 13.00
CA ALA A 486 -7.03 32.98 13.21
C ALA A 486 -5.70 33.52 12.67
N SER A 487 -5.74 34.70 12.05
CA SER A 487 -4.54 35.39 11.55
C SER A 487 -3.51 35.71 12.64
N SER A 488 -3.90 35.63 13.91
CA SER A 488 -3.06 35.79 15.10
C SER A 488 -2.34 34.50 15.56
N PHE A 489 -2.57 33.35 14.90
CA PHE A 489 -1.94 32.09 15.28
C PHE A 489 -0.54 31.94 14.64
N ASN A 490 0.48 31.96 15.49
CA ASN A 490 1.89 32.23 15.18
C ASN A 490 2.70 31.05 14.58
N PHE A 491 2.08 30.10 13.86
CA PHE A 491 2.84 28.99 13.26
C PHE A 491 2.49 28.73 11.79
N PRO A 492 2.99 29.56 10.85
CA PRO A 492 2.82 29.35 9.43
C PRO A 492 3.22 27.93 9.00
N LYS A 493 4.34 27.40 9.52
CA LYS A 493 4.79 26.01 9.30
C LYS A 493 3.75 24.95 9.68
N MET A 494 2.99 25.15 10.75
CA MET A 494 1.98 24.19 11.22
C MET A 494 0.71 24.23 10.38
N ARG A 495 0.35 25.41 9.83
CA ARG A 495 -0.72 25.52 8.84
C ARG A 495 -0.36 24.74 7.57
N TRP A 496 0.86 24.91 7.06
CA TRP A 496 1.34 24.17 5.89
C TRP A 496 1.36 22.65 6.14
N LEU A 497 1.81 22.21 7.32
CA LEU A 497 1.75 20.80 7.73
C LEU A 497 0.31 20.29 7.71
N TRP A 498 -0.63 21.01 8.32
CA TRP A 498 -2.03 20.57 8.38
C TRP A 498 -2.73 20.56 7.02
N PHE A 499 -2.53 21.57 6.18
CA PHE A 499 -3.06 21.57 4.82
C PHE A 499 -2.42 20.46 3.98
N GLY A 500 -1.14 20.18 4.19
CA GLY A 500 -0.49 19.01 3.63
C GLY A 500 -1.18 17.70 4.05
N ALA A 501 -1.39 17.49 5.35
CA ALA A 501 -2.07 16.33 5.90
C ALA A 501 -3.49 16.17 5.33
N PHE A 502 -4.25 17.27 5.29
CA PHE A 502 -5.58 17.35 4.71
C PHE A 502 -5.58 17.02 3.20
N GLY A 503 -4.60 17.53 2.45
CA GLY A 503 -4.42 17.21 1.04
C GLY A 503 -4.13 15.73 0.79
N GLY A 504 -3.34 15.10 1.67
CA GLY A 504 -3.10 13.66 1.65
C GLY A 504 -4.38 12.85 1.91
N PHE A 505 -5.18 13.28 2.89
CA PHE A 505 -6.49 12.67 3.13
C PHE A 505 -7.46 12.84 1.95
N LEU A 506 -7.50 14.03 1.33
CA LEU A 506 -8.30 14.26 0.12
C LEU A 506 -7.84 13.37 -1.04
N ALA A 507 -6.53 13.20 -1.23
CA ALA A 507 -6.00 12.30 -2.25
C ALA A 507 -6.48 10.86 -2.01
N TRP A 508 -6.46 10.38 -0.77
CA TRP A 508 -7.01 9.06 -0.44
C TRP A 508 -8.51 8.98 -0.73
N LEU A 509 -9.27 10.02 -0.34
CA LEU A 509 -10.72 10.08 -0.57
C LEU A 509 -11.05 10.01 -2.08
N PHE A 510 -10.34 10.77 -2.91
CA PHE A 510 -10.50 10.72 -4.36
C PHE A 510 -10.11 9.36 -4.93
N GLN A 511 -9.07 8.72 -4.40
CA GLN A 511 -8.67 7.40 -4.84
C GLN A 511 -9.72 6.34 -4.48
N ALA A 512 -10.24 6.37 -3.25
CA ALA A 512 -11.30 5.46 -2.81
C ALA A 512 -12.55 5.63 -3.69
N TYR A 513 -12.89 6.87 -4.01
CA TYR A 513 -13.97 7.19 -4.93
C TYR A 513 -13.70 6.67 -6.35
N LEU A 514 -12.55 6.99 -6.95
CA LEU A 514 -12.17 6.55 -8.30
C LEU A 514 -12.02 5.03 -8.44
N THR A 515 -11.69 4.33 -7.36
CA THR A 515 -11.65 2.87 -7.33
C THR A 515 -13.06 2.26 -7.47
N SER A 516 -14.11 3.02 -7.14
CA SER A 516 -15.50 2.57 -7.26
C SER A 516 -16.04 2.69 -8.70
N PHE A 517 -15.33 3.41 -9.58
CA PHE A 517 -15.71 3.54 -10.99
C PHE A 517 -15.01 2.48 -11.84
N ASP A 518 -15.78 1.82 -12.70
CA ASP A 518 -15.22 1.03 -13.77
C ASP A 518 -14.63 1.96 -14.83
N LEU A 519 -13.31 1.90 -14.98
CA LEU A 519 -12.55 2.66 -15.98
C LEU A 519 -12.03 1.69 -17.06
N SER A 520 -12.89 0.75 -17.47
CA SER A 520 -12.62 -0.23 -18.51
C SER A 520 -12.16 0.43 -19.80
N SER A 521 -12.82 1.50 -20.27
CA SER A 521 -12.38 2.23 -21.49
C SER A 521 -10.98 2.83 -21.38
N TYR A 522 -10.60 3.34 -20.20
CA TYR A 522 -9.24 3.83 -19.97
C TYR A 522 -8.23 2.67 -19.93
N THR A 523 -8.62 1.56 -19.32
CA THR A 523 -7.80 0.35 -19.26
C THR A 523 -7.55 -0.20 -20.67
N ASP A 524 -8.61 -0.31 -21.48
CA ASP A 524 -8.54 -0.75 -22.88
C ASP A 524 -7.64 0.16 -23.72
N PHE A 525 -7.73 1.48 -23.50
CA PHE A 525 -6.83 2.43 -24.15
C PHE A 525 -5.36 2.18 -23.79
N ILE A 526 -5.05 2.00 -22.49
CA ILE A 526 -3.67 1.77 -22.04
C ILE A 526 -3.14 0.42 -22.55
N VAL A 527 -3.96 -0.63 -22.53
CA VAL A 527 -3.64 -1.94 -23.13
C VAL A 527 -3.31 -1.76 -24.62
N GLY A 528 -4.13 -1.02 -25.38
CA GLY A 528 -3.89 -0.76 -26.79
C GLY A 528 -2.61 0.04 -27.09
N VAL A 529 -2.14 0.84 -26.14
CA VAL A 529 -0.90 1.63 -26.26
C VAL A 529 0.34 0.83 -25.87
N LEU A 530 0.28 0.08 -24.76
CA LEU A 530 1.46 -0.54 -24.14
C LEU A 530 1.65 -2.03 -24.48
N ASP A 531 0.56 -2.77 -24.68
CA ASP A 531 0.58 -4.23 -24.77
C ASP A 531 0.20 -4.72 -26.19
N LYS A 532 0.86 -4.17 -27.21
CA LYS A 532 0.72 -4.65 -28.60
C LYS A 532 1.17 -6.11 -28.79
N ASP A 533 2.05 -6.60 -27.90
CA ASP A 533 2.64 -7.96 -27.94
C ASP A 533 2.13 -8.86 -26.78
N GLN A 534 0.89 -8.67 -26.32
CA GLN A 534 0.17 -9.56 -25.38
C GLN A 534 0.66 -9.66 -23.92
N ASP A 535 1.59 -8.82 -23.45
CA ASP A 535 2.03 -8.78 -22.04
C ASP A 535 1.11 -7.91 -21.15
N TYR A 536 -0.18 -8.29 -21.02
CA TYR A 536 -1.28 -7.67 -20.23
C TYR A 536 -0.97 -7.25 -18.78
N SER A 537 0.21 -7.58 -18.28
CA SER A 537 0.68 -7.33 -16.92
C SER A 537 1.08 -5.87 -16.66
N ILE A 538 1.57 -5.15 -17.68
CA ILE A 538 2.09 -3.78 -17.50
C ILE A 538 0.94 -2.77 -17.47
N ALA A 539 -0.07 -2.91 -18.35
CA ALA A 539 -1.18 -1.97 -18.45
C ALA A 539 -1.95 -1.81 -17.14
N ASN A 540 -2.22 -2.89 -16.42
CA ASN A 540 -2.93 -2.84 -15.13
C ASN A 540 -2.14 -2.10 -14.05
N SER A 541 -0.81 -2.27 -14.00
CA SER A 541 0.05 -1.52 -13.09
C SER A 541 0.00 -0.03 -13.43
N VAL A 542 0.13 0.31 -14.72
CA VAL A 542 0.10 1.69 -15.23
C VAL A 542 -1.22 2.37 -14.91
N VAL A 543 -2.36 1.71 -15.17
CA VAL A 543 -3.70 2.25 -14.87
C VAL A 543 -3.87 2.55 -13.39
N ASN A 544 -3.40 1.66 -12.51
CA ASN A 544 -3.51 1.89 -11.07
C ASN A 544 -2.58 3.00 -10.59
N GLN A 545 -1.37 3.09 -11.13
CA GLN A 545 -0.41 4.14 -10.77
C GLN A 545 -0.85 5.51 -11.25
N THR A 546 -1.38 5.63 -12.48
CA THR A 546 -1.87 6.92 -12.98
C THR A 546 -3.09 7.42 -12.20
N LYS A 547 -3.98 6.52 -11.76
CA LYS A 547 -5.07 6.87 -10.82
C LYS A 547 -4.51 7.45 -9.52
N VAL A 548 -3.52 6.80 -8.92
CA VAL A 548 -2.85 7.30 -7.71
C VAL A 548 -2.22 8.66 -7.95
N GLY A 549 -1.47 8.82 -9.04
CA GLY A 549 -0.84 10.09 -9.41
C GLY A 549 -1.85 11.23 -9.56
N VAL A 550 -2.96 10.99 -10.26
CA VAL A 550 -4.06 11.97 -10.39
C VAL A 550 -4.63 12.35 -9.03
N CYS A 551 -4.89 11.39 -8.15
CA CYS A 551 -5.44 11.64 -6.81
C CYS A 551 -4.49 12.46 -5.94
N LEU A 552 -3.21 12.09 -5.89
CA LEU A 552 -2.18 12.81 -5.15
C LEU A 552 -2.00 14.22 -5.69
N GLY A 553 -1.97 14.36 -7.02
CA GLY A 553 -1.91 15.66 -7.70
C GLY A 553 -3.08 16.55 -7.31
N VAL A 554 -4.32 16.07 -7.39
CA VAL A 554 -5.50 16.88 -7.05
C VAL A 554 -5.55 17.21 -5.55
N GLY A 555 -5.40 16.21 -4.67
CA GLY A 555 -5.54 16.38 -3.23
C GLY A 555 -4.45 17.25 -2.63
N ILE A 556 -3.19 16.90 -2.85
CA ILE A 556 -2.05 17.56 -2.20
C ILE A 556 -1.76 18.92 -2.85
N ILE A 557 -1.73 19.03 -4.18
CA ILE A 557 -1.52 20.35 -4.84
C ILE A 557 -2.69 21.26 -4.53
N GLY A 558 -3.92 20.76 -4.52
CA GLY A 558 -5.09 21.56 -4.18
C GLY A 558 -4.98 22.17 -2.78
N ALA A 559 -4.62 21.36 -1.78
CA ALA A 559 -4.49 21.86 -0.41
C ALA A 559 -3.28 22.80 -0.23
N LEU A 560 -2.12 22.47 -0.83
CA LEU A 560 -0.91 23.31 -0.74
C LEU A 560 -1.04 24.62 -1.54
N ALA A 561 -1.67 24.59 -2.71
CA ALA A 561 -1.99 25.81 -3.47
C ALA A 561 -2.98 26.68 -2.70
N THR A 562 -3.94 26.09 -2.00
CA THR A 562 -4.90 26.81 -1.16
C THR A 562 -4.22 27.50 0.02
N VAL A 563 -3.38 26.79 0.78
CA VAL A 563 -2.67 27.41 1.93
C VAL A 563 -1.71 28.50 1.49
N GLU A 564 -1.07 28.34 0.33
CA GLU A 564 -0.20 29.35 -0.27
C GLU A 564 -1.01 30.60 -0.67
N GLU A 565 -2.11 30.42 -1.39
CA GLU A 565 -3.00 31.51 -1.82
C GLU A 565 -3.63 32.24 -0.62
N MET A 566 -3.99 31.51 0.45
CA MET A 566 -4.44 32.10 1.72
C MET A 566 -3.31 32.83 2.47
N GLY A 567 -2.05 32.44 2.26
CA GLY A 567 -0.87 33.07 2.85
C GLY A 567 -0.48 34.39 2.18
N GLN A 568 -0.92 34.62 0.94
CA GLN A 568 -0.61 35.84 0.22
C GLN A 568 -1.40 37.06 0.76
N SER A 569 -0.76 38.23 0.70
CA SER A 569 -1.41 39.52 0.91
C SER A 569 -2.47 39.84 -0.14
N ARG A 570 -2.38 39.25 -1.33
CA ARG A 570 -3.29 39.49 -2.46
C ARG A 570 -4.72 39.00 -2.18
N LYS A 571 -5.67 39.45 -3.01
CA LYS A 571 -7.02 38.91 -3.02
C LYS A 571 -6.98 37.43 -3.43
N PHE A 572 -7.64 36.60 -2.63
CA PHE A 572 -7.79 35.17 -2.87
C PHE A 572 -8.40 34.94 -4.25
N ASN A 573 -7.73 34.15 -5.10
CA ASN A 573 -8.19 33.84 -6.44
C ASN A 573 -8.26 32.32 -6.66
N LEU A 574 -9.49 31.79 -6.69
CA LEU A 574 -9.75 30.37 -6.92
C LEU A 574 -9.24 29.90 -8.30
N GLY A 575 -9.27 30.75 -9.33
CA GLY A 575 -8.80 30.39 -10.68
C GLY A 575 -7.32 30.03 -10.71
N ARG A 576 -6.47 30.71 -9.92
CA ARG A 576 -5.04 30.37 -9.80
C ARG A 576 -4.84 28.99 -9.16
N ILE A 577 -5.63 28.69 -8.13
CA ILE A 577 -5.61 27.37 -7.47
C ILE A 577 -6.01 26.29 -8.46
N LEU A 578 -7.14 26.48 -9.17
CA LEU A 578 -7.64 25.52 -10.16
C LEU A 578 -6.64 25.26 -11.29
N ILE A 579 -5.98 26.29 -11.82
CA ILE A 579 -4.94 26.13 -12.85
C ILE A 579 -3.76 25.31 -12.33
N ARG A 580 -3.28 25.57 -11.09
CA ARG A 580 -2.20 24.77 -10.50
C ARG A 580 -2.61 23.33 -10.27
N VAL A 581 -3.84 23.10 -9.81
CA VAL A 581 -4.39 21.75 -9.63
C VAL A 581 -4.48 21.02 -10.97
N LEU A 582 -4.94 21.69 -12.03
CA LEU A 582 -5.04 21.11 -13.37
C LEU A 582 -3.65 20.73 -13.93
N ILE A 583 -2.70 21.67 -13.89
CA ILE A 583 -1.31 21.43 -14.32
C ILE A 583 -0.72 20.27 -13.50
N GLY A 584 -0.93 20.33 -12.19
CA GLY A 584 -0.49 19.33 -11.24
C GLY A 584 -1.04 17.93 -11.51
N MET A 585 -2.34 17.83 -11.77
CA MET A 585 -3.01 16.58 -12.12
C MET A 585 -2.43 15.97 -13.40
N VAL A 586 -2.27 16.77 -14.46
CA VAL A 586 -1.71 16.32 -15.74
C VAL A 586 -0.25 15.87 -15.59
N LEU A 587 0.58 16.65 -14.90
CA LEU A 587 1.98 16.29 -14.68
C LEU A 587 2.12 15.04 -13.79
N SER A 588 1.27 14.90 -12.77
CA SER A 588 1.26 13.70 -11.92
C SER A 588 0.85 12.46 -12.71
N TYR A 589 -0.16 12.57 -13.57
CA TYR A 589 -0.54 11.50 -14.49
C TYR A 589 0.66 11.04 -15.35
N LEU A 590 1.36 11.99 -15.99
CA LEU A 590 2.50 11.68 -16.86
C LEU A 590 3.67 11.04 -16.10
N ILE A 591 3.98 11.56 -14.91
CA ILE A 591 5.06 11.02 -14.07
C ILE A 591 4.75 9.58 -13.66
N PHE A 592 3.56 9.30 -13.15
CA PHE A 592 3.18 7.97 -12.71
C PHE A 592 3.02 6.98 -13.88
N PHE A 593 2.65 7.47 -15.08
CA PHE A 593 2.65 6.67 -16.30
C PHE A 593 4.07 6.22 -16.70
N VAL A 594 5.01 7.17 -16.77
CA VAL A 594 6.42 6.90 -17.11
C VAL A 594 7.06 6.02 -16.04
N GLU A 595 6.88 6.36 -14.77
CA GLU A 595 7.32 5.58 -13.62
C GLU A 595 6.86 4.13 -13.73
N SER A 596 5.56 3.90 -13.88
CA SER A 596 5.01 2.55 -13.84
C SER A 596 5.55 1.71 -14.99
N THR A 597 5.81 2.33 -16.14
CA THR A 597 6.44 1.67 -17.29
C THR A 597 7.92 1.38 -17.04
N LEU A 598 8.65 2.31 -16.41
CA LEU A 598 10.07 2.15 -16.11
C LEU A 598 10.34 1.12 -15.02
N ILE A 599 9.56 1.14 -13.92
CA ILE A 599 9.68 0.17 -12.83
C ILE A 599 9.38 -1.24 -13.36
N ALA A 600 8.32 -1.40 -14.16
CA ALA A 600 7.96 -2.70 -14.71
C ALA A 600 9.03 -3.29 -15.63
N LYS A 601 9.80 -2.45 -16.34
CA LYS A 601 10.78 -2.90 -17.34
C LYS A 601 12.23 -2.94 -16.88
N PHE A 602 12.67 -1.98 -16.05
CA PHE A 602 14.11 -1.69 -15.91
C PHE A 602 14.65 -1.71 -14.48
N ILE A 603 13.82 -1.57 -13.44
CA ILE A 603 14.31 -1.40 -12.06
C ILE A 603 13.93 -2.62 -11.20
N PRO A 604 14.84 -3.59 -11.01
CA PRO A 604 14.55 -4.78 -10.21
C PRO A 604 14.52 -4.50 -8.71
N ILE A 605 15.14 -3.39 -8.25
CA ILE A 605 15.21 -3.04 -6.82
C ILE A 605 14.05 -2.10 -6.47
N LYS A 606 13.02 -2.67 -5.85
CA LYS A 606 11.79 -1.99 -5.42
C LYS A 606 12.04 -0.67 -4.69
N TYR A 607 12.95 -0.68 -3.70
CA TYR A 607 13.26 0.50 -2.90
C TYR A 607 13.77 1.68 -3.74
N ILE A 608 14.70 1.41 -4.67
CA ILE A 608 15.32 2.47 -5.49
C ILE A 608 14.31 3.00 -6.50
N GLY A 609 13.53 2.10 -7.13
CA GLY A 609 12.47 2.48 -8.05
C GLY A 609 11.47 3.42 -7.40
N GLU A 610 10.90 3.02 -6.25
CA GLU A 610 9.94 3.84 -5.52
C GLU A 610 10.56 5.15 -5.00
N LEU A 611 11.79 5.15 -4.48
CA LEU A 611 12.45 6.38 -4.01
C LEU A 611 12.62 7.41 -5.13
N VAL A 612 13.12 6.98 -6.29
CA VAL A 612 13.32 7.86 -7.45
C VAL A 612 12.01 8.46 -7.91
N SER A 613 10.95 7.64 -7.98
CA SER A 613 9.62 8.11 -8.33
C SER A 613 9.08 9.17 -7.38
N TRP A 614 9.17 8.93 -6.08
CA TRP A 614 8.70 9.87 -5.07
C TRP A 614 9.51 11.17 -5.12
N MET A 615 10.81 11.10 -5.39
CA MET A 615 11.65 12.28 -5.62
C MET A 615 11.23 13.08 -6.86
N ILE A 616 11.00 12.42 -7.99
CA ILE A 616 10.54 13.08 -9.24
C ILE A 616 9.18 13.74 -9.00
N PHE A 617 8.24 13.00 -8.41
CA PHE A 617 6.92 13.51 -8.05
C PHE A 617 7.02 14.72 -7.11
N GLY A 618 7.79 14.61 -6.04
CA GLY A 618 8.06 15.70 -5.10
C GLY A 618 8.63 16.96 -5.72
N THR A 619 9.63 16.78 -6.59
CA THR A 619 10.27 17.88 -7.31
C THR A 619 9.27 18.60 -8.21
N MET A 620 8.45 17.84 -8.94
CA MET A 620 7.38 18.37 -9.77
C MET A 620 6.32 19.10 -8.94
N MET A 621 5.89 18.52 -7.81
CA MET A 621 4.96 19.16 -6.87
C MET A 621 5.50 20.51 -6.40
N GLY A 622 6.78 20.57 -6.02
CA GLY A 622 7.48 21.78 -5.63
C GLY A 622 7.51 22.84 -6.74
N LEU A 623 7.70 22.41 -7.99
CA LEU A 623 7.62 23.27 -9.17
C LEU A 623 6.20 23.82 -9.38
N VAL A 624 5.17 22.99 -9.33
CA VAL A 624 3.77 23.39 -9.55
C VAL A 624 3.29 24.36 -8.48
N VAL A 625 3.62 24.10 -7.21
CA VAL A 625 3.30 25.02 -6.11
C VAL A 625 4.09 26.34 -6.24
N SER A 626 5.20 26.36 -6.97
CA SER A 626 5.96 27.60 -7.27
C SER A 626 5.36 28.45 -8.39
N LEU A 627 4.48 27.89 -9.22
CA LEU A 627 3.84 28.63 -10.31
C LEU A 627 2.84 29.64 -9.74
N PHE A 628 2.86 30.89 -10.21
CA PHE A 628 1.97 31.96 -9.72
C PHE A 628 2.00 32.23 -8.20
N SER A 629 2.96 31.68 -7.45
CA SER A 629 3.08 31.83 -6.00
C SER A 629 4.17 32.83 -5.60
N SER A 630 4.28 33.14 -4.31
CA SER A 630 5.43 33.91 -3.78
C SER A 630 6.71 33.08 -3.61
N ILE A 631 6.64 31.77 -3.85
CA ILE A 631 7.74 30.82 -3.66
C ILE A 631 8.72 30.90 -4.84
N GLU A 632 10.02 31.08 -4.55
CA GLU A 632 11.08 30.99 -5.56
C GLU A 632 11.13 29.59 -6.18
N LEU A 633 11.27 29.50 -7.51
CA LEU A 633 11.21 28.24 -8.25
C LEU A 633 12.20 27.20 -7.70
N MET A 634 13.47 27.60 -7.50
CA MET A 634 14.50 26.70 -6.96
C MET A 634 14.20 26.26 -5.53
N GLY A 635 13.61 27.14 -4.71
CA GLY A 635 13.22 26.80 -3.36
C GLY A 635 12.06 25.80 -3.31
N GLY A 636 11.09 25.91 -4.22
CA GLY A 636 10.03 24.92 -4.37
C GLY A 636 10.57 23.57 -4.85
N ILE A 637 11.39 23.55 -5.91
CA ILE A 637 12.02 22.33 -6.45
C ILE A 637 12.83 21.59 -5.37
N LEU A 638 13.73 22.30 -4.68
CA LEU A 638 14.57 21.70 -3.64
C LEU A 638 13.75 21.24 -2.44
N GLY A 639 12.76 22.05 -2.03
CA GLY A 639 11.85 21.73 -0.94
C GLY A 639 11.04 20.47 -1.23
N GLY A 640 10.51 20.35 -2.45
CA GLY A 640 9.74 19.19 -2.90
C GLY A 640 10.57 17.91 -3.01
N ALA A 641 11.80 18.02 -3.53
CA ALA A 641 12.74 16.90 -3.60
C ALA A 641 13.10 16.38 -2.20
N LEU A 642 13.54 17.27 -1.31
CA LEU A 642 13.94 16.91 0.06
C LEU A 642 12.77 16.33 0.85
N ALA A 643 11.60 16.96 0.75
CA ALA A 643 10.38 16.49 1.37
C ALA A 643 10.04 15.06 0.98
N SER A 644 10.17 14.73 -0.30
CA SER A 644 9.77 13.42 -0.80
C SER A 644 10.76 12.33 -0.46
N VAL A 645 12.05 12.65 -0.32
CA VAL A 645 13.01 11.73 0.29
C VAL A 645 12.59 11.40 1.72
N VAL A 646 12.35 12.41 2.56
CA VAL A 646 11.97 12.18 3.97
C VAL A 646 10.66 11.40 4.05
N ALA A 647 9.66 11.81 3.28
CA ALA A 647 8.35 11.22 3.34
C ALA A 647 8.30 9.80 2.75
N PHE A 648 9.10 9.49 1.72
CA PHE A 648 9.28 8.13 1.23
C PHE A 648 9.87 7.21 2.30
N HIS A 649 10.89 7.64 3.05
CA HIS A 649 11.48 6.80 4.10
C HIS A 649 10.48 6.54 5.23
N VAL A 650 9.63 7.53 5.57
CA VAL A 650 8.55 7.34 6.54
C VAL A 650 7.50 6.37 6.00
N TYR A 651 7.08 6.52 4.74
CA TYR A 651 6.16 5.59 4.08
C TYR A 651 6.72 4.16 4.07
N PHE A 652 7.96 3.99 3.62
CA PHE A 652 8.63 2.70 3.55
C PHE A 652 8.73 2.07 4.94
N ALA A 653 9.13 2.84 5.96
CA ALA A 653 9.17 2.37 7.34
C ALA A 653 7.79 1.93 7.85
N ILE A 654 6.74 2.71 7.64
CA ILE A 654 5.37 2.36 8.05
C ILE A 654 4.96 1.03 7.40
N ARG A 655 5.23 0.86 6.11
CA ARG A 655 4.91 -0.38 5.38
C ARG A 655 5.74 -1.58 5.88
N THR A 656 7.00 -1.38 6.22
CA THR A 656 7.90 -2.46 6.67
C THR A 656 7.63 -2.88 8.11
N PHE A 657 7.26 -1.95 8.99
CA PHE A 657 7.10 -2.23 10.42
C PHE A 657 5.67 -2.56 10.85
N LEU A 658 4.65 -2.23 10.05
CA LEU A 658 3.29 -2.63 10.38
C LEU A 658 3.09 -4.13 10.11
N PRO A 659 2.40 -4.87 11.01
CA PRO A 659 2.11 -6.29 10.81
C PRO A 659 1.38 -6.52 9.49
N GLU A 660 1.63 -7.65 8.82
CA GLU A 660 0.92 -8.02 7.57
C GLU A 660 -0.60 -8.15 7.75
N SER A 661 -1.08 -8.31 8.98
CA SER A 661 -2.50 -8.32 9.33
C SER A 661 -3.15 -6.93 9.28
N PHE A 662 -2.37 -5.86 9.12
CA PHE A 662 -2.90 -4.50 9.10
C PHE A 662 -3.57 -4.21 7.74
N PRO A 663 -4.80 -3.66 7.70
CA PRO A 663 -5.51 -3.44 6.45
C PRO A 663 -4.73 -2.51 5.50
N ALA A 664 -4.49 -2.96 4.26
CA ALA A 664 -3.70 -2.23 3.27
C ALA A 664 -4.25 -0.81 2.99
N ASP A 665 -5.58 -0.66 2.95
CA ASP A 665 -6.23 0.64 2.76
C ASP A 665 -5.92 1.61 3.90
N LEU A 666 -5.77 1.11 5.13
CA LEU A 666 -5.45 1.92 6.31
C LEU A 666 -3.99 2.40 6.26
N ILE A 667 -3.07 1.50 5.86
CA ILE A 667 -1.67 1.85 5.60
C ILE A 667 -1.62 2.97 4.55
N LEU A 668 -2.44 2.88 3.50
CA LEU A 668 -2.53 3.91 2.46
C LEU A 668 -2.98 5.27 3.01
N VAL A 669 -4.07 5.32 3.80
CA VAL A 669 -4.57 6.55 4.44
C VAL A 669 -3.46 7.22 5.24
N ILE A 670 -2.85 6.46 6.16
CA ILE A 670 -1.79 6.97 7.04
C ILE A 670 -0.65 7.50 6.19
N SER A 671 -0.23 6.74 5.18
CA SER A 671 0.88 7.09 4.30
C SER A 671 0.65 8.39 3.55
N TYR A 672 -0.55 8.59 2.99
CA TYR A 672 -0.86 9.82 2.25
C TYR A 672 -0.95 11.03 3.18
N VAL A 673 -1.58 10.87 4.35
CA VAL A 673 -1.67 11.94 5.35
C VAL A 673 -0.28 12.32 5.85
N CYS A 674 0.56 11.35 6.21
CA CYS A 674 1.94 11.58 6.64
C CYS A 674 2.77 12.22 5.52
N TYR A 675 2.66 11.72 4.29
CA TYR A 675 3.36 12.28 3.13
C TYR A 675 3.01 13.74 2.91
N GLY A 676 1.71 14.05 2.84
CA GLY A 676 1.22 15.41 2.72
C GLY A 676 1.70 16.31 3.86
N ALA A 677 1.64 15.84 5.10
CA ALA A 677 2.08 16.60 6.28
C ALA A 677 3.58 16.96 6.23
N ILE A 678 4.43 15.96 5.96
CA ILE A 678 5.88 16.12 5.85
C ILE A 678 6.22 17.04 4.68
N LEU A 679 5.54 16.88 3.55
CA LEU A 679 5.73 17.73 2.38
C LEU A 679 5.36 19.18 2.67
N GLY A 680 4.19 19.44 3.26
CA GLY A 680 3.78 20.79 3.64
C GLY A 680 4.76 21.45 4.60
N TYR A 681 5.19 20.72 5.64
CA TYR A 681 6.16 21.23 6.61
C TYR A 681 7.52 21.55 5.98
N THR A 682 8.06 20.60 5.20
CA THR A 682 9.41 20.71 4.61
C THR A 682 9.44 21.77 3.52
N LEU A 683 8.41 21.85 2.68
CA LEU A 683 8.31 22.90 1.66
C LEU A 683 8.31 24.28 2.32
N PHE A 684 7.50 24.50 3.36
CA PHE A 684 7.52 25.75 4.10
C PHE A 684 8.90 26.03 4.71
N ALA A 685 9.51 25.04 5.37
CA ALA A 685 10.81 25.21 6.01
C ALA A 685 11.91 25.59 5.00
N VAL A 686 12.00 24.90 3.87
CA VAL A 686 13.00 25.18 2.83
C VAL A 686 12.75 26.54 2.18
N VAL A 687 11.50 26.85 1.83
CA VAL A 687 11.15 28.16 1.27
C VAL A 687 11.48 29.29 2.23
N SER A 688 11.14 29.14 3.51
CA SER A 688 11.44 30.13 4.55
C SER A 688 12.93 30.26 4.82
N HIS A 689 13.75 29.26 4.49
CA HIS A 689 15.20 29.35 4.66
C HIS A 689 15.86 30.03 3.46
N LEU A 690 15.34 29.80 2.25
CA LEU A 690 15.90 30.34 1.00
C LEU A 690 15.41 31.78 0.69
N SER A 691 14.36 32.26 1.36
CA SER A 691 13.91 33.64 1.26
C SER A 691 14.93 34.60 1.90
N SER A 692 15.68 35.31 1.05
CA SER A 692 16.66 36.32 1.47
C SER A 692 16.02 37.61 2.01
N TYR A 693 14.81 37.93 1.54
CA TYR A 693 14.10 39.18 1.79
C TYR A 693 12.65 38.91 2.17
N GLU A 694 12.24 39.41 3.34
CA GLU A 694 10.91 39.25 3.88
C GLU A 694 10.38 40.60 4.40
N LEU A 695 9.05 40.75 4.36
CA LEU A 695 8.36 41.88 4.95
C LEU A 695 7.40 41.36 6.02
N GLN A 696 7.66 41.70 7.28
CA GLN A 696 6.85 41.28 8.41
C GLN A 696 5.89 42.40 8.83
N CYS A 697 4.61 42.12 9.02
CA CYS A 697 3.71 43.11 9.62
C CYS A 697 3.91 43.11 11.14
N LEU A 698 4.07 44.29 11.72
CA LEU A 698 4.14 44.50 13.17
C LEU A 698 2.80 45.01 13.71
N ALA A 699 2.11 45.88 12.95
CA ALA A 699 0.82 46.44 13.30
C ALA A 699 -0.09 46.56 12.06
N PRO A 700 -1.41 46.33 12.20
CA PRO A 700 -2.13 46.06 13.45
C PRO A 700 -1.97 44.61 13.97
N ALA A 701 -2.09 44.41 15.28
CA ALA A 701 -1.76 43.16 15.98
C ALA A 701 -2.47 41.91 15.43
N LYS A 702 -3.67 42.07 14.85
CA LYS A 702 -4.41 40.99 14.19
C LYS A 702 -3.64 40.35 13.02
N PHE A 703 -2.71 41.08 12.42
CA PHE A 703 -1.90 40.67 11.28
C PHE A 703 -0.39 40.62 11.59
N SER A 704 0.03 40.73 12.86
CA SER A 704 1.45 40.77 13.23
C SER A 704 2.23 39.48 12.95
N ALA A 705 1.52 38.39 12.64
CA ALA A 705 2.09 37.11 12.21
C ALA A 705 2.30 37.01 10.70
N TRP A 706 1.84 38.02 9.93
CA TRP A 706 1.97 38.02 8.49
C TRP A 706 3.41 38.32 8.08
N VAL A 707 3.97 37.42 7.27
CA VAL A 707 5.29 37.54 6.66
C VAL A 707 5.13 37.33 5.17
N SER A 708 5.56 38.31 4.38
CA SER A 708 5.56 38.24 2.92
C SER A 708 6.96 38.02 2.40
N PRO A 709 7.28 36.84 1.83
CA PRO A 709 8.55 36.65 1.14
C PRO A 709 8.57 37.49 -0.14
N LEU A 710 9.55 38.39 -0.24
CA LEU A 710 9.71 39.31 -1.37
C LEU A 710 10.79 38.85 -2.35
N SER A 711 11.59 37.85 -1.97
CA SER A 711 12.82 37.48 -2.66
C SER A 711 12.62 37.12 -4.13
N LYS A 712 11.58 36.34 -4.46
CA LYS A 712 11.24 35.99 -5.84
C LYS A 712 11.07 37.21 -6.75
N TRP A 713 10.50 38.28 -6.23
CA TRP A 713 10.12 39.46 -7.01
C TRP A 713 11.23 40.50 -7.03
N LEU A 714 11.96 40.65 -5.93
CA LEU A 714 13.10 41.59 -5.83
C LEU A 714 14.37 41.07 -6.51
N LYS A 715 14.50 39.75 -6.74
CA LYS A 715 15.63 39.15 -7.45
C LYS A 715 15.36 38.94 -8.94
N ASP A 716 14.11 39.04 -9.38
CA ASP A 716 13.75 38.85 -10.78
C ASP A 716 14.13 40.11 -11.57
N SER A 717 15.06 39.96 -12.53
CA SER A 717 15.53 41.08 -13.36
C SER A 717 14.45 41.64 -14.27
N ASN A 718 13.35 40.92 -14.48
CA ASN A 718 12.24 41.37 -15.33
C ASN A 718 11.19 42.19 -14.58
N ILE A 719 11.38 42.41 -13.27
CA ILE A 719 10.41 43.09 -12.41
C ILE A 719 11.08 44.32 -11.82
N ASP A 720 10.80 45.46 -12.42
CA ASP A 720 11.42 46.73 -12.03
C ASP A 720 11.09 47.11 -10.58
N TYR A 721 9.85 46.87 -10.15
CA TYR A 721 9.41 47.21 -8.79
C TYR A 721 8.15 46.43 -8.34
N ILE A 722 7.89 46.51 -7.04
CA ILE A 722 6.79 45.88 -6.34
C ILE A 722 5.96 46.97 -5.66
N LEU A 723 4.66 47.02 -5.93
CA LEU A 723 3.76 47.99 -5.31
C LEU A 723 3.20 47.52 -3.96
N ILE A 724 3.11 48.46 -3.03
CA ILE A 724 2.47 48.38 -1.70
C ILE A 724 1.29 49.36 -1.68
N GLY A 725 0.14 48.95 -1.15
CA GLY A 725 -0.99 49.87 -0.93
C GLY A 725 -2.34 49.17 -0.79
N SER A 726 -3.42 49.96 -0.84
CA SER A 726 -4.80 49.48 -0.67
C SER A 726 -5.44 48.92 -1.94
N HIS A 727 -4.79 49.04 -3.11
CA HIS A 727 -5.35 48.48 -4.34
C HIS A 727 -5.13 46.94 -4.42
N PRO A 728 -6.15 46.12 -4.75
CA PRO A 728 -6.04 44.65 -4.76
C PRO A 728 -5.02 44.06 -5.75
N LYS A 729 -4.62 44.83 -6.77
CA LYS A 729 -3.57 44.43 -7.74
C LYS A 729 -2.16 44.58 -7.18
N ASN A 730 -1.97 45.31 -6.07
CA ASN A 730 -0.67 45.44 -5.44
C ASN A 730 -0.13 44.09 -4.98
N ARG A 731 1.19 43.95 -5.00
CA ARG A 731 1.82 42.73 -4.47
C ARG A 731 1.62 42.65 -2.97
N VAL A 732 1.93 43.74 -2.28
CA VAL A 732 1.67 43.91 -0.87
C VAL A 732 0.35 44.67 -0.73
N TYR A 733 -0.74 43.92 -0.81
CA TYR A 733 -2.08 44.47 -0.61
C TYR A 733 -2.39 44.57 0.89
N ILE A 734 -2.64 45.79 1.35
CA ILE A 734 -2.99 46.09 2.74
C ILE A 734 -4.50 45.95 2.93
N LYS A 735 -4.94 44.78 3.42
CA LYS A 735 -6.36 44.39 3.55
C LYS A 735 -7.15 45.23 4.56
N TRP A 736 -6.47 45.92 5.47
CA TRP A 736 -7.07 46.73 6.54
C TRP A 736 -7.02 48.23 6.25
N SER A 737 -6.82 48.64 5.00
CA SER A 737 -6.83 50.06 4.61
C SER A 737 -8.14 50.77 4.97
N TYR A 738 -9.26 50.07 5.10
CA TYR A 738 -10.52 50.63 5.57
C TYR A 738 -10.49 51.10 7.04
N GLN A 739 -9.54 50.61 7.83
CA GLN A 739 -9.29 51.07 9.21
C GLN A 739 -8.24 52.18 9.25
N ASP A 740 -7.50 52.37 8.16
CA ASP A 740 -6.40 53.30 8.02
C ASP A 740 -6.53 54.07 6.70
N ASN A 741 -7.39 55.09 6.72
CA ASN A 741 -7.68 55.95 5.56
C ASN A 741 -6.44 56.68 5.01
N SER A 742 -5.29 56.60 5.69
CA SER A 742 -4.03 57.19 5.22
C SER A 742 -3.29 56.32 4.19
N ILE A 743 -3.76 55.09 3.92
CA ILE A 743 -3.16 54.18 2.96
C ILE A 743 -3.75 54.37 1.55
N MET A 744 -2.99 55.04 0.69
CA MET A 744 -3.31 55.21 -0.72
C MET A 744 -3.31 53.90 -1.54
N GLU A 745 -3.93 53.97 -2.71
CA GLU A 745 -4.05 52.86 -3.65
C GLU A 745 -2.68 52.32 -4.06
N HIS A 746 -1.75 53.19 -4.44
CA HIS A 746 -0.34 52.89 -4.69
C HIS A 746 0.51 53.69 -3.72
N HIS A 747 0.63 53.20 -2.48
CA HIS A 747 1.24 53.94 -1.38
C HIS A 747 2.76 54.05 -1.52
N ALA A 748 3.43 52.95 -1.85
CA ALA A 748 4.89 52.89 -2.00
C ALA A 748 5.30 51.81 -3.00
N ARG A 749 6.52 51.92 -3.54
CA ARG A 749 7.15 50.88 -4.36
C ARG A 749 8.43 50.38 -3.71
N LEU A 750 8.69 49.08 -3.84
CA LEU A 750 9.93 48.42 -3.45
C LEU A 750 10.67 47.96 -4.70
N TYR A 751 11.96 48.22 -4.80
CA TYR A 751 12.78 47.72 -5.90
C TYR A 751 14.16 47.33 -5.40
N SER A 752 14.88 46.54 -6.20
CA SER A 752 16.22 46.07 -5.89
C SER A 752 17.20 46.64 -6.91
N GLU A 753 18.23 47.33 -6.44
CA GLU A 753 19.28 47.86 -7.28
C GLU A 753 20.64 47.45 -6.70
N ARG A 754 21.48 46.80 -7.51
CA ARG A 754 22.83 46.32 -7.12
C ARG A 754 22.83 45.48 -5.82
N GLY A 755 21.78 44.67 -5.62
CA GLY A 755 21.65 43.79 -4.45
C GLY A 755 21.16 44.47 -3.18
N LYS A 756 20.82 45.77 -3.23
CA LYS A 756 20.19 46.49 -2.11
C LYS A 756 18.73 46.76 -2.43
N VAL A 757 17.88 46.66 -1.41
CA VAL A 757 16.44 46.91 -1.53
C VAL A 757 16.15 48.35 -1.15
N TYR A 758 15.38 49.05 -1.97
CA TYR A 758 14.95 50.42 -1.75
C TYR A 758 13.44 50.47 -1.61
N ILE A 759 12.95 51.36 -0.75
CA ILE A 759 11.55 51.77 -0.69
C ILE A 759 11.43 53.22 -1.18
N ASP A 760 10.49 53.46 -2.07
CA ASP A 760 10.22 54.79 -2.62
C ASP A 760 8.75 55.12 -2.42
N PRO A 761 8.43 56.22 -1.70
CA PRO A 761 7.07 56.72 -1.58
C PRO A 761 6.48 56.98 -2.97
N GLN A 762 5.21 56.66 -3.15
CA GLN A 762 4.49 57.00 -4.38
C GLN A 762 3.42 58.02 -4.02
N ASP A 763 2.17 57.60 -3.85
CA ASP A 763 1.08 58.51 -3.52
C ASP A 763 0.93 58.74 -2.01
N GLY A 764 1.62 57.94 -1.17
CA GLY A 764 1.48 57.95 0.29
C GLY A 764 2.75 58.31 1.05
N ASP A 765 2.58 58.79 2.28
CA ASP A 765 3.69 59.10 3.18
C ASP A 765 4.30 57.83 3.79
N VAL A 766 5.62 57.67 3.64
CA VAL A 766 6.35 56.54 4.22
C VAL A 766 7.36 57.05 5.24
N GLN A 767 7.42 56.37 6.39
CA GLN A 767 8.44 56.60 7.40
C GLN A 767 9.36 55.36 7.48
N VAL A 768 10.68 55.56 7.48
CA VAL A 768 11.67 54.50 7.68
C VAL A 768 12.53 54.88 8.88
N GLU A 769 12.64 53.99 9.87
CA GLU A 769 13.38 54.23 11.13
C GLU A 769 13.02 55.56 11.82
N GLY A 770 11.74 55.93 11.81
CA GLY A 770 11.26 57.17 12.43
C GLY A 770 11.47 58.44 11.62
N ARG A 771 12.05 58.36 10.41
CA ARG A 771 12.22 59.50 9.50
C ARG A 771 11.28 59.40 8.31
N TRP A 772 10.54 60.48 8.04
CA TRP A 772 9.73 60.59 6.82
C TRP A 772 10.65 60.74 5.62
N ILE A 773 10.43 59.89 4.62
CA ILE A 773 11.21 59.90 3.38
C ILE A 773 10.38 60.54 2.27
N THR A 774 11.01 61.36 1.44
CA THR A 774 10.38 62.04 0.28
C THR A 774 10.83 61.44 -1.06
N GLY A 775 11.73 60.47 -1.02
CA GLY A 775 12.24 59.75 -2.18
C GLY A 775 12.86 58.42 -1.76
N PRO A 776 13.59 57.74 -2.67
CA PRO A 776 14.06 56.38 -2.43
C PRO A 776 14.99 56.28 -1.22
N ALA A 777 14.68 55.35 -0.31
CA ALA A 777 15.48 55.04 0.85
C ALA A 777 15.92 53.57 0.84
N ALA A 778 17.20 53.32 1.09
CA ALA A 778 17.73 51.97 1.20
C ALA A 778 17.25 51.31 2.49
N LEU A 779 16.72 50.10 2.40
CA LEU A 779 16.29 49.29 3.53
C LEU A 779 17.42 48.36 3.98
N ARG A 780 17.66 48.34 5.30
CA ARG A 780 18.57 47.40 5.98
C ARG A 780 17.78 46.40 6.81
N ASN A 781 18.39 45.27 7.13
CA ASN A 781 17.80 44.28 8.01
C ASN A 781 17.29 44.92 9.32
N GLY A 782 16.03 44.67 9.66
CA GLY A 782 15.38 45.19 10.88
C GLY A 782 14.76 46.58 10.74
N ASN A 783 14.85 47.24 9.58
CA ASN A 783 14.22 48.55 9.35
C ASN A 783 12.70 48.49 9.53
N ASP A 784 12.19 49.31 10.45
CA ASP A 784 10.77 49.54 10.64
C ASP A 784 10.28 50.55 9.59
N ILE A 785 9.23 50.16 8.88
CA ILE A 785 8.55 50.94 7.85
C ILE A 785 7.15 51.25 8.36
N VAL A 786 6.78 52.53 8.42
CA VAL A 786 5.44 52.97 8.75
C VAL A 786 4.78 53.52 7.49
N LEU A 787 3.59 53.02 7.18
CA LEU A 787 2.79 53.49 6.06
C LEU A 787 1.70 54.43 6.58
N GLY A 788 1.68 55.65 6.05
CA GLY A 788 0.71 56.68 6.40
C GLY A 788 0.94 57.35 7.76
N LYS A 789 0.35 58.54 7.94
CA LYS A 789 0.59 59.43 9.09
C LYS A 789 0.06 58.92 10.43
N ASN A 790 -0.82 57.93 10.42
CA ASN A 790 -1.53 57.48 11.62
C ASN A 790 -0.78 56.38 12.41
N ASN A 791 0.42 55.98 11.98
CA ASN A 791 1.24 54.92 12.59
C ASN A 791 0.53 53.57 12.79
N PHE A 792 -0.62 53.36 12.14
CA PHE A 792 -1.44 52.17 12.32
C PHE A 792 -0.84 50.96 11.59
N THR A 793 -0.32 51.18 10.38
CA THR A 793 0.31 50.14 9.58
C THR A 793 1.83 50.20 9.71
N ARG A 794 2.39 49.25 10.49
CA ARG A 794 3.84 49.11 10.68
C ARG A 794 4.31 47.79 10.11
N LEU A 795 5.35 47.85 9.29
CA LEU A 795 6.02 46.73 8.65
C LEU A 795 7.49 46.72 9.07
N ARG A 796 8.16 45.57 8.96
CA ARG A 796 9.59 45.42 9.18
C ARG A 796 10.21 44.72 7.99
N PHE A 797 11.26 45.30 7.44
CA PHE A 797 12.07 44.65 6.43
C PHE A 797 13.09 43.71 7.08
N VAL A 798 13.16 42.48 6.60
CA VAL A 798 14.10 41.47 7.09
C VAL A 798 14.97 41.00 5.92
N SER A 799 16.28 41.15 6.06
CA SER A 799 17.29 40.70 5.10
C SER A 799 18.19 39.67 5.78
N LYS A 800 18.09 38.41 5.35
CA LYS A 800 18.89 37.31 5.94
C LYS A 800 20.33 37.32 5.45
N THR A 801 20.58 37.88 4.26
CA THR A 801 21.93 37.98 3.67
C THR A 801 22.82 38.94 4.46
N GLU A 802 22.28 40.06 4.94
CA GLU A 802 23.03 41.03 5.75
C GLU A 802 23.33 40.51 7.17
N GLU A 803 22.51 39.60 7.68
CA GLU A 803 22.70 38.96 9.00
C GLU A 803 23.89 37.98 9.00
N GLU A 804 24.12 37.27 7.89
CA GLU A 804 25.31 36.43 7.67
C GLU A 804 26.60 37.26 7.50
N GLU A 805 26.51 38.41 6.82
CA GLU A 805 27.63 39.35 6.69
C GLU A 805 27.96 40.03 8.03
N ALA A 806 26.94 40.45 8.79
CA ALA A 806 27.11 41.08 10.11
C ALA A 806 27.60 40.11 11.20
N SER A 807 27.26 38.83 11.10
CA SER A 807 27.74 37.77 12.01
C SER A 807 29.15 37.26 11.67
N GLY A 808 29.79 37.78 10.61
CA GLY A 808 31.18 37.48 10.25
C GLY A 808 31.39 36.10 9.61
N ASN A 809 30.33 35.40 9.21
CA ASN A 809 30.40 34.07 8.60
C ASN A 809 30.54 34.13 7.07
N ILE A 810 31.45 34.95 6.55
CA ILE A 810 31.72 34.97 5.10
C ILE A 810 32.73 33.88 4.76
N THR A 811 32.25 32.82 4.09
CA THR A 811 33.14 31.88 3.42
C THR A 811 33.51 32.45 2.05
N ILE A 812 34.65 33.15 1.96
CA ILE A 812 35.14 33.68 0.68
C ILE A 812 35.61 32.49 -0.18
N ASN A 813 34.82 32.10 -1.17
CA ASN A 813 35.29 31.25 -2.26
C ASN A 813 36.03 32.11 -3.29
N LYS A 814 37.35 32.27 -3.13
CA LYS A 814 38.22 32.66 -4.25
C LYS A 814 38.49 31.41 -5.10
N PRO A 815 38.25 31.45 -6.43
CA PRO A 815 38.65 30.35 -7.30
C PRO A 815 40.19 30.26 -7.28
N GLY A 816 40.72 29.13 -6.83
CA GLY A 816 42.16 28.82 -6.87
C GLY A 816 42.93 28.89 -5.55
N ALA A 817 42.33 29.30 -4.43
CA ALA A 817 43.03 29.31 -3.14
C ALA A 817 42.67 28.08 -2.28
N LYS A 818 43.70 27.35 -1.82
CA LYS A 818 43.57 26.20 -0.90
C LYS A 818 42.79 26.63 0.35
N LYS A 819 41.71 25.91 0.63
CA LYS A 819 40.76 26.17 1.72
C LYS A 819 41.42 25.93 3.08
N VAL A 820 41.88 26.97 3.75
CA VAL A 820 42.29 26.93 5.15
C VAL A 820 41.17 27.55 5.98
N THR A 821 40.43 26.71 6.71
CA THR A 821 39.38 27.16 7.64
C THR A 821 40.03 27.43 8.99
N ARG A 822 40.28 28.70 9.33
CA ARG A 822 40.61 29.13 10.70
C ARG A 822 39.41 29.85 11.29
N SER A 823 39.08 29.56 12.56
CA SER A 823 37.93 30.14 13.24
C SER A 823 38.18 31.60 13.61
N ALA A 824 37.13 32.44 13.61
CA ALA A 824 37.22 33.86 13.97
C ALA A 824 37.78 34.11 15.38
N GLN A 825 37.67 33.14 16.30
CA GLN A 825 38.29 33.19 17.63
C GLN A 825 39.82 33.08 17.58
N GLU A 826 40.37 32.37 16.61
CA GLU A 826 41.82 32.20 16.44
C GLU A 826 42.45 33.46 15.84
N THR A 827 41.76 34.12 14.90
CA THR A 827 42.20 35.39 14.30
C THR A 827 42.16 36.54 15.31
N ALA A 828 41.17 36.56 16.21
CA ALA A 828 41.09 37.54 17.30
C ALA A 828 42.19 37.33 18.37
N LYS A 829 42.51 36.07 18.71
CA LYS A 829 43.63 35.73 19.60
C LYS A 829 44.99 36.15 19.03
N ILE A 830 45.22 35.91 17.74
CA ILE A 830 46.47 36.29 17.06
C ILE A 830 46.58 37.81 16.93
N ARG A 831 45.48 38.53 16.68
CA ARG A 831 45.50 40.01 16.60
C ARG A 831 45.82 40.66 17.96
N ASN A 832 45.29 40.11 19.06
CA ASN A 832 45.62 40.56 20.41
C ASN A 832 47.05 40.15 20.82
N GLN A 833 47.56 39.00 20.39
CA GLN A 833 48.97 38.65 20.63
C GLN A 833 49.94 39.56 19.85
N ILE A 834 49.64 39.92 18.60
CA ILE A 834 50.49 40.81 17.80
C ILE A 834 50.49 42.26 18.32
N THR A 835 49.41 42.71 18.98
CA THR A 835 49.37 44.04 19.60
C THR A 835 50.12 44.09 20.94
N ILE A 836 50.28 42.95 21.63
CA ILE A 836 51.06 42.86 22.87
C ILE A 836 52.57 42.76 22.58
N THR A 837 53.01 42.24 21.43
CA THR A 837 54.44 42.24 21.05
C THR A 837 54.93 43.57 20.43
N ARG A 838 54.08 44.59 20.35
CA ARG A 838 54.40 45.91 19.76
C ARG A 838 54.18 47.10 20.70
N LYS A 839 54.03 46.84 22.01
CA LYS A 839 54.11 47.87 23.06
C LYS A 839 55.29 47.59 23.97
#